data_AF-A0A2E3C7P3-F1
#
_entry.id   AF-A0A2E3C7P3-F1
#
_cell.length_a   1.000
_cell.length_b   1.000
_cell.length_c   1.000
_cell.angle_alpha   90.00
_cell.angle_beta   90.00
_cell.angle_gamma   90.00
#
_symmetry.space_group_name_H-M   'P 1'
#
loop_
_entity.id
_entity.type
_entity.pdbx_description
1 polymer ?
#
loop_
_entity_poly.entity_id
_entity_poly.type
_entity_poly.pdbx_seq_one_letter_code
_entity_poly.pdbx_strand_id
1 'polypeptide(L)'
;MSNNTSALLIGIIFLFGLFAGGSAVYLFSENEPPIDNSDDDLNSGEIIEDNSQILNESSDSLEQSDDNDASNSTESEVVDDGKNSTENSNAGNETNSSTNSPDESLPLEQQCLTGHSNLAMHIHPMLKLTVRGSEISIPSDMGIDTSVCPNAMHVLHTHDDTGKLHIETYQSITVNLTLFFEIWNISQLGDSSFDPLFLDMQNVTISIDGIEQTVGMDEIIFEDGIAIDVVFDDVLPDSDGDGVDDGSDVCEGHDDNTDWDNDGTPDGCDDDDDGDGVNDDIDQCPGFDDNIDSDGDGIPDDCDAVNGNVYDPSDLGLFWVDKFLCQNGTGFGIDDYNTSGDDNHVCQVTITLENETVTISSNGLPNHDLESGPGCCASGQSYTWTVPRSPTNDTTGGHNSENCPEANGDYRCADDRGDIAIAINGVPIFGPEDGPGGDAVASNKGVYEENRQHIWLGLCHGHSGPGGVYHYHADANCVHWHPNETAGEGWKDYSFPSSTNTGEASDVIGVAFDGYPIYGVFGDDGTGQIVEMKSSYRLKAGETGYNGIDDYEYVSGLGHLDVCNGHFGPTPDFPQGIYHYHSTIENGIGEMGFPYFLICYHGEIPDGGDDGNPCAGYGETWGPGIGPPPDGCGGGGQGQQSADTSVLEQEFVFDWTNLVILTILSVIGLRLIRNRYD
;
A
#
# COMPACT_ATOMS: atom_id res chain seq x y z
N MET A 1 -21.19 -4.52 -62.20
CA MET A 1 -22.47 -4.30 -61.47
C MET A 1 -22.08 -3.63 -60.17
N SER A 2 -22.41 -2.35 -60.01
CA SER A 2 -21.97 -1.51 -58.90
C SER A 2 -22.95 -1.54 -57.72
N ASN A 3 -22.39 -1.48 -56.52
CA ASN A 3 -22.87 -0.85 -55.28
C ASN A 3 -24.25 -1.23 -54.73
N ASN A 4 -24.28 -1.77 -53.49
CA ASN A 4 -25.15 -1.29 -52.40
C ASN A 4 -24.94 -2.10 -51.10
N THR A 5 -24.03 -1.66 -50.23
CA THR A 5 -24.00 -2.10 -48.81
C THR A 5 -23.89 -0.95 -47.81
N SER A 6 -23.78 0.31 -48.26
CA SER A 6 -23.79 1.50 -47.38
C SER A 6 -25.19 1.92 -46.90
N ALA A 7 -26.23 1.11 -47.08
CA ALA A 7 -27.62 1.47 -46.75
C ALA A 7 -28.24 0.65 -45.60
N LEU A 8 -27.54 -0.33 -45.02
CA LEU A 8 -28.07 -1.14 -43.92
C LEU A 8 -27.48 -0.80 -42.54
N LEU A 9 -26.40 0.01 -42.49
CA LEU A 9 -25.76 0.42 -41.24
C LEU A 9 -26.31 1.73 -40.64
N ILE A 10 -27.17 2.46 -41.39
CA ILE A 10 -27.82 3.70 -40.92
C ILE A 10 -29.18 3.39 -40.24
N GLY A 11 -29.62 2.12 -40.17
CA GLY A 11 -30.92 1.74 -39.63
C GLY A 11 -30.96 1.33 -38.15
N ILE A 12 -29.82 1.08 -37.50
CA ILE A 12 -29.78 0.49 -36.13
C ILE A 12 -29.10 1.42 -35.10
N ILE A 13 -28.75 2.66 -35.48
CA ILE A 13 -28.31 3.70 -34.52
C ILE A 13 -29.50 4.55 -34.00
N PHE A 14 -30.74 4.22 -34.38
CA PHE A 14 -31.94 4.98 -34.00
C PHE A 14 -32.84 4.36 -32.92
N LEU A 15 -32.40 3.31 -32.19
CA LEU A 15 -33.26 2.69 -31.16
C LEU A 15 -32.71 2.54 -29.73
N PHE A 16 -31.51 3.05 -29.40
CA PHE A 16 -31.03 3.07 -28.01
C PHE A 16 -30.24 4.35 -27.68
N GLY A 17 -30.85 5.50 -27.97
CA GLY A 17 -30.35 6.82 -27.55
C GLY A 17 -31.44 7.62 -26.86
N LEU A 18 -31.94 7.12 -25.73
CA LEU A 18 -32.91 7.81 -24.87
C LEU A 18 -32.79 7.22 -23.46
N PHE A 19 -31.76 7.60 -22.71
CA PHE A 19 -31.79 7.87 -21.26
C PHE A 19 -30.41 8.43 -20.84
N ALA A 20 -30.42 9.57 -20.13
CA ALA A 20 -29.31 10.39 -19.61
C ALA A 20 -28.43 11.07 -20.70
N GLY A 21 -28.34 12.40 -20.89
CA GLY A 21 -28.47 13.54 -19.97
C GLY A 21 -27.17 13.67 -19.16
N GLY A 22 -26.29 14.66 -19.31
CA GLY A 22 -26.14 15.79 -20.23
C GLY A 22 -24.89 16.57 -19.80
N SER A 23 -24.19 17.21 -20.74
CA SER A 23 -23.51 18.51 -20.59
C SER A 23 -22.68 18.81 -21.83
N ALA A 24 -22.70 20.08 -22.23
CA ALA A 24 -22.28 20.58 -23.53
C ALA A 24 -20.76 20.74 -23.65
N VAL A 25 -20.19 20.30 -24.78
CA VAL A 25 -18.88 20.76 -25.26
C VAL A 25 -19.12 21.74 -26.40
N TYR A 26 -18.65 22.98 -26.21
CA TYR A 26 -18.61 24.02 -27.23
C TYR A 26 -17.49 23.73 -28.22
N LEU A 27 -17.83 23.58 -29.51
CA LEU A 27 -16.87 23.56 -30.62
C LEU A 27 -16.67 25.01 -31.10
N PHE A 28 -15.45 25.53 -31.00
CA PHE A 28 -15.00 26.64 -31.84
C PHE A 28 -13.90 26.15 -32.78
N SER A 29 -14.17 26.33 -34.07
CA SER A 29 -13.26 26.16 -35.19
C SER A 29 -12.92 27.55 -35.68
N GLU A 30 -11.65 27.96 -35.67
CA GLU A 30 -11.13 28.97 -36.61
C GLU A 30 -9.70 28.62 -37.03
N ASN A 31 -9.49 28.58 -38.35
CA ASN A 31 -8.19 28.57 -39.01
C ASN A 31 -7.60 30.00 -38.98
N GLU A 32 -6.28 30.14 -38.84
CA GLU A 32 -5.44 31.04 -39.67
C GLU A 32 -3.91 30.75 -39.52
N PRO A 33 -3.05 31.13 -40.49
CA PRO A 33 -1.72 30.54 -40.79
C PRO A 33 -0.53 31.40 -40.25
N PRO A 34 0.77 31.09 -40.57
CA PRO A 34 1.91 31.33 -39.67
C PRO A 34 2.55 32.72 -39.82
N ILE A 35 3.27 33.14 -38.77
CA ILE A 35 4.17 34.30 -38.77
C ILE A 35 5.62 33.82 -38.64
N ASP A 36 6.41 34.22 -39.63
CA ASP A 36 7.86 34.19 -39.74
C ASP A 36 8.51 35.32 -38.91
N ASN A 37 9.63 35.03 -38.22
CA ASN A 37 10.80 35.91 -38.14
C ASN A 37 11.99 35.16 -37.50
N SER A 38 12.87 34.67 -38.38
CA SER A 38 14.33 34.91 -38.46
C SER A 38 15.16 35.25 -37.20
N ASP A 39 16.28 34.51 -37.09
CA ASP A 39 17.66 34.93 -36.80
C ASP A 39 17.99 35.59 -35.44
N ASP A 40 18.82 34.95 -34.61
CA ASP A 40 20.27 35.22 -34.63
C ASP A 40 21.07 34.40 -33.59
N ASP A 41 22.32 34.24 -33.95
CA ASP A 41 23.36 33.33 -33.50
C ASP A 41 24.16 33.82 -32.26
N LEU A 42 24.98 32.91 -31.70
CA LEU A 42 26.20 33.11 -30.88
C LEU A 42 26.14 33.17 -29.33
N ASN A 43 26.50 32.03 -28.74
CA ASN A 43 27.76 31.77 -28.03
C ASN A 43 28.20 32.75 -26.91
N SER A 44 28.21 32.26 -25.66
CA SER A 44 29.38 32.40 -24.76
C SER A 44 29.22 31.49 -23.54
N GLY A 45 30.19 30.60 -23.36
CA GLY A 45 30.44 29.98 -22.06
C GLY A 45 31.17 30.95 -21.14
N GLU A 46 30.94 30.82 -19.84
CA GLU A 46 31.96 31.14 -18.84
C GLU A 46 31.75 30.30 -17.57
N ILE A 47 32.81 29.58 -17.24
CA ILE A 47 33.08 28.91 -15.98
C ILE A 47 33.31 29.99 -14.91
N ILE A 48 32.69 29.89 -13.72
CA ILE A 48 33.34 30.30 -12.48
C ILE A 48 33.00 29.30 -11.36
N GLU A 49 34.07 28.74 -10.80
CA GLU A 49 34.19 27.91 -9.61
C GLU A 49 33.91 28.68 -8.31
N ASP A 50 33.76 27.90 -7.24
CA ASP A 50 34.13 28.22 -5.86
C ASP A 50 33.14 29.11 -5.05
N ASN A 51 32.81 28.84 -3.79
CA ASN A 51 33.45 27.98 -2.82
C ASN A 51 32.42 27.67 -1.72
N SER A 52 32.52 26.45 -1.22
CA SER A 52 32.17 26.06 0.14
C SER A 52 32.75 27.00 1.21
N GLN A 53 32.17 27.00 2.41
CA GLN A 53 32.88 26.77 3.70
C GLN A 53 32.22 27.44 4.94
N ILE A 54 31.86 26.55 5.88
CA ILE A 54 31.87 26.60 7.37
C ILE A 54 30.85 27.56 8.06
N LEU A 55 30.10 27.21 9.13
CA LEU A 55 30.49 26.57 10.40
C LEU A 55 29.32 25.94 11.17
N ASN A 56 29.71 24.92 11.93
CA ASN A 56 28.96 24.07 12.85
C ASN A 56 28.98 24.66 14.29
N GLU A 57 28.23 24.01 15.18
CA GLU A 57 28.18 24.10 16.66
C GLU A 57 27.20 25.17 17.22
N SER A 58 26.31 24.91 18.17
CA SER A 58 26.22 23.82 19.18
C SER A 58 24.85 23.83 19.90
N SER A 59 24.42 22.63 20.30
CA SER A 59 23.81 22.22 21.59
C SER A 59 22.49 22.81 22.13
N ASP A 60 21.63 21.85 22.48
CA ASP A 60 20.87 21.70 23.74
C ASP A 60 19.49 22.38 23.95
N SER A 61 18.50 21.48 23.90
CA SER A 61 17.55 21.12 24.96
C SER A 61 16.41 22.07 25.36
N LEU A 62 15.22 21.51 25.16
CA LEU A 62 14.06 21.43 26.06
C LEU A 62 13.21 22.70 26.34
N GLU A 63 12.00 22.57 25.81
CA GLU A 63 10.69 22.70 26.49
C GLU A 63 10.16 24.04 27.02
N GLN A 64 8.91 24.22 26.59
CA GLN A 64 7.72 24.74 27.28
C GLN A 64 7.32 26.21 27.13
N SER A 65 6.12 26.30 26.53
CA SER A 65 4.95 27.15 26.80
C SER A 65 5.11 28.67 26.95
N ASP A 66 4.23 29.40 26.25
CA ASP A 66 3.13 30.11 26.89
C ASP A 66 2.29 30.84 25.82
N ASP A 67 1.01 30.47 25.73
CA ASP A 67 -0.15 31.35 25.85
C ASP A 67 -0.05 32.82 25.40
N ASN A 68 -0.94 33.25 24.49
CA ASN A 68 -2.24 33.86 24.86
C ASN A 68 -2.89 34.69 23.73
N ASP A 69 -4.19 34.43 23.58
CA ASP A 69 -5.30 35.41 23.57
C ASP A 69 -5.60 36.24 22.30
N ALA A 70 -6.80 36.02 21.73
CA ALA A 70 -7.97 36.89 21.93
C ALA A 70 -8.91 37.02 20.71
N SER A 71 -10.16 36.60 20.91
CA SER A 71 -11.42 37.29 20.51
C SER A 71 -11.81 37.33 19.00
N ASN A 72 -13.08 37.31 18.55
CA ASN A 72 -14.36 37.74 19.14
C ASN A 72 -15.57 37.31 18.26
N SER A 73 -16.77 37.22 18.88
CA SER A 73 -18.15 37.52 18.37
C SER A 73 -18.78 36.62 17.27
N THR A 74 -20.08 36.26 17.23
CA THR A 74 -21.32 36.74 17.88
C THR A 74 -22.51 35.78 17.61
N GLU A 75 -23.51 35.86 18.49
CA GLU A 75 -24.91 35.36 18.58
C GLU A 75 -25.71 34.71 17.41
N SER A 76 -26.61 33.83 17.88
CA SER A 76 -27.72 33.05 17.28
C SER A 76 -28.85 33.83 16.58
N GLU A 77 -29.63 33.15 15.70
CA GLU A 77 -31.07 32.82 15.94
C GLU A 77 -31.80 32.08 14.77
N VAL A 78 -32.61 31.08 15.18
CA VAL A 78 -33.96 30.65 14.70
C VAL A 78 -34.11 29.80 13.42
N VAL A 79 -34.76 28.62 13.52
CA VAL A 79 -36.13 28.28 13.05
C VAL A 79 -36.60 26.92 13.64
N ASP A 80 -37.85 26.93 14.13
CA ASP A 80 -38.70 25.87 14.73
C ASP A 80 -39.48 25.06 13.67
N ASP A 81 -39.83 23.79 13.96
CA ASP A 81 -41.22 23.28 13.88
C ASP A 81 -41.34 21.81 14.33
N GLY A 82 -42.23 21.53 15.31
CA GLY A 82 -43.29 20.54 15.06
C GLY A 82 -43.71 19.51 16.14
N LYS A 83 -44.85 19.84 16.80
CA LYS A 83 -45.97 18.99 17.29
C LYS A 83 -45.88 18.28 18.66
N ASN A 84 -46.96 18.07 19.42
CA ASN A 84 -48.28 18.70 19.70
C ASN A 84 -49.02 17.70 20.63
N SER A 85 -49.50 18.16 21.80
CA SER A 85 -50.90 17.99 22.27
C SER A 85 -51.02 17.76 23.78
N THR A 86 -51.75 18.66 24.45
CA THR A 86 -52.80 18.28 25.41
C THR A 86 -53.85 19.40 25.47
N GLU A 87 -55.10 18.99 25.47
CA GLU A 87 -56.30 19.81 25.34
C GLU A 87 -56.63 20.63 26.61
N ASN A 88 -57.30 21.77 26.37
CA ASN A 88 -58.39 22.40 27.14
C ASN A 88 -58.22 22.69 28.65
N SER A 89 -58.68 23.79 29.22
CA SER A 89 -59.30 25.02 28.73
C SER A 89 -59.59 25.91 29.93
N ASN A 90 -59.08 27.14 29.86
CA ASN A 90 -59.80 28.39 30.08
C ASN A 90 -60.13 28.93 31.50
N ALA A 91 -59.72 30.20 31.62
CA ALA A 91 -60.35 31.34 32.28
C ALA A 91 -60.13 31.60 33.78
N GLY A 92 -59.50 32.75 34.07
CA GLY A 92 -59.61 33.38 35.38
C GLY A 92 -58.61 34.52 35.61
N ASN A 93 -59.09 35.75 35.51
CA ASN A 93 -58.37 37.00 35.55
C ASN A 93 -57.85 37.41 36.95
N GLU A 94 -56.67 38.03 36.97
CA GLU A 94 -56.27 39.18 37.82
C GLU A 94 -56.04 39.10 39.34
N THR A 95 -54.92 39.76 39.71
CA THR A 95 -54.64 40.57 40.92
C THR A 95 -54.06 39.94 42.19
N ASN A 96 -52.83 40.39 42.43
CA ASN A 96 -52.11 40.56 43.68
C ASN A 96 -53.00 40.99 44.88
N SER A 97 -52.96 40.26 45.99
CA SER A 97 -53.05 40.85 47.33
C SER A 97 -52.59 39.87 48.41
N SER A 98 -51.66 40.36 49.21
CA SER A 98 -51.02 39.72 50.35
C SER A 98 -51.96 39.43 51.52
N THR A 99 -51.69 38.33 52.22
CA THR A 99 -52.07 38.16 53.63
C THR A 99 -50.89 37.59 54.42
N ASN A 100 -50.29 38.43 55.26
CA ASN A 100 -49.35 38.02 56.30
C ASN A 100 -50.08 37.26 57.43
N SER A 101 -49.44 36.21 57.94
CA SER A 101 -49.58 35.71 59.31
C SER A 101 -48.19 35.31 59.85
N PRO A 102 -47.98 35.28 61.18
CA PRO A 102 -46.73 35.70 61.81
C PRO A 102 -45.76 34.56 62.15
N ASP A 103 -44.47 34.92 62.19
CA ASP A 103 -43.40 34.27 62.96
C ASP A 103 -42.99 32.85 62.54
N GLU A 104 -42.58 32.69 61.28
CA GLU A 104 -41.51 31.73 60.98
C GLU A 104 -40.22 32.52 60.82
N SER A 105 -39.24 32.24 61.69
CA SER A 105 -37.86 32.64 61.40
C SER A 105 -37.48 32.04 60.06
N LEU A 106 -36.93 32.85 59.16
CA LEU A 106 -36.48 32.36 57.85
C LEU A 106 -35.59 31.12 58.02
N PRO A 107 -35.73 30.11 57.15
CA PRO A 107 -34.78 28.99 57.09
C PRO A 107 -33.33 29.49 57.03
N LEU A 108 -32.39 28.72 57.57
CA LEU A 108 -31.01 29.20 57.76
C LEU A 108 -30.34 29.53 56.43
N GLU A 109 -30.60 28.75 55.39
CA GLU A 109 -30.18 28.95 54.01
C GLU A 109 -30.83 30.18 53.33
N GLN A 110 -31.71 30.90 54.02
CA GLN A 110 -32.30 32.17 53.56
C GLN A 110 -31.92 33.36 54.45
N GLN A 111 -31.13 33.13 55.50
CA GLN A 111 -30.68 34.20 56.40
C GLN A 111 -29.41 34.84 55.85
N CYS A 112 -29.50 36.15 55.59
CA CYS A 112 -28.39 36.92 55.06
C CYS A 112 -27.74 37.80 56.12
N LEU A 113 -26.42 37.86 56.10
CA LEU A 113 -25.58 38.75 56.89
C LEU A 113 -25.05 39.88 56.00
N THR A 114 -25.10 41.11 56.53
CA THR A 114 -24.57 42.30 55.83
C THR A 114 -23.12 42.64 56.24
N GLY A 115 -22.50 41.77 57.04
CA GLY A 115 -21.11 41.86 57.49
C GLY A 115 -20.88 41.20 58.85
N HIS A 116 -19.61 41.09 59.26
CA HIS A 116 -19.15 40.33 60.43
C HIS A 116 -19.32 41.04 61.79
N SER A 117 -20.26 41.97 61.91
CA SER A 117 -20.43 42.81 63.12
C SER A 117 -21.71 42.46 63.90
N ASN A 118 -21.64 42.53 65.22
CA ASN A 118 -22.75 42.21 66.15
C ASN A 118 -23.24 40.75 66.09
N LEU A 119 -22.35 39.82 65.76
CA LEU A 119 -22.65 38.38 65.73
C LEU A 119 -22.65 37.78 67.14
N ALA A 120 -23.58 36.87 67.40
CA ALA A 120 -23.62 36.08 68.63
C ALA A 120 -22.82 34.78 68.51
N MET A 121 -22.60 34.30 67.29
CA MET A 121 -21.82 33.11 66.97
C MET A 121 -21.00 33.37 65.70
N HIS A 122 -19.76 32.89 65.72
CA HIS A 122 -18.81 32.92 64.61
C HIS A 122 -17.84 31.75 64.84
N ILE A 123 -18.00 30.67 64.08
CA ILE A 123 -17.20 29.45 64.20
C ILE A 123 -16.56 29.08 62.85
N HIS A 124 -15.46 28.32 62.90
CA HIS A 124 -14.65 27.96 61.74
C HIS A 124 -14.37 26.45 61.63
N PRO A 125 -15.35 25.62 61.26
CA PRO A 125 -15.09 24.22 60.94
C PRO A 125 -14.39 24.06 59.58
N MET A 126 -13.66 22.95 59.42
CA MET A 126 -13.07 22.51 58.15
C MET A 126 -13.95 21.42 57.54
N LEU A 127 -14.19 21.47 56.23
CA LEU A 127 -14.91 20.44 55.49
C LEU A 127 -14.06 19.96 54.30
N LYS A 128 -13.95 18.64 54.16
CA LYS A 128 -13.34 17.95 53.03
C LYS A 128 -14.32 16.96 52.42
N LEU A 129 -14.39 16.94 51.09
CA LEU A 129 -15.31 16.11 50.33
C LEU A 129 -14.52 15.26 49.33
N THR A 130 -14.76 13.96 49.28
CA THR A 130 -14.12 13.03 48.34
C THR A 130 -15.17 12.15 47.69
N VAL A 131 -15.15 12.06 46.36
CA VAL A 131 -16.05 11.20 45.58
C VAL A 131 -15.19 10.33 44.67
N ARG A 132 -15.29 9.00 44.80
CA ARG A 132 -14.52 8.01 44.03
C ARG A 132 -13.02 8.34 43.98
N GLY A 133 -12.44 8.59 45.16
CA GLY A 133 -11.03 8.95 45.32
C GLY A 133 -10.64 10.37 44.88
N SER A 134 -11.56 11.15 44.29
CA SER A 134 -11.31 12.54 43.86
C SER A 134 -11.82 13.55 44.89
N GLU A 135 -10.94 14.45 45.34
CA GLU A 135 -11.31 15.53 46.28
C GLU A 135 -12.07 16.65 45.55
N ILE A 136 -13.26 16.98 46.04
CA ILE A 136 -14.07 18.07 45.50
C ILE A 136 -13.69 19.37 46.21
N SER A 137 -13.16 20.33 45.45
CA SER A 137 -12.77 21.63 45.97
C SER A 137 -13.99 22.46 46.35
N ILE A 138 -14.00 23.05 47.54
CA ILE A 138 -15.03 24.01 47.95
C ILE A 138 -14.65 25.39 47.39
N PRO A 139 -15.48 26.08 46.59
CA PRO A 139 -15.13 27.36 45.99
C PRO A 139 -14.89 28.46 47.04
N SER A 140 -14.01 29.42 46.70
CA SER A 140 -14.00 30.72 47.37
C SER A 140 -15.33 31.44 47.11
N ASP A 141 -15.79 32.23 48.09
CA ASP A 141 -17.03 33.00 48.02
C ASP A 141 -18.32 32.16 47.90
N MET A 142 -18.28 30.87 48.24
CA MET A 142 -19.49 30.05 48.38
C MET A 142 -20.39 30.69 49.44
N GLY A 143 -21.68 30.86 49.12
CA GLY A 143 -22.63 31.53 50.00
C GLY A 143 -22.55 33.07 50.00
N ILE A 144 -21.70 33.70 49.18
CA ILE A 144 -21.59 35.17 49.06
C ILE A 144 -22.23 35.64 47.75
N ASP A 145 -22.95 36.77 47.79
CA ASP A 145 -23.59 37.42 46.64
C ASP A 145 -24.48 36.48 45.78
N THR A 146 -25.18 35.57 46.46
CA THR A 146 -26.08 34.62 45.79
C THR A 146 -27.41 35.27 45.41
N SER A 147 -28.21 34.56 44.60
CA SER A 147 -29.57 34.99 44.24
C SER A 147 -30.49 35.23 45.45
N VAL A 148 -30.24 34.53 46.56
CA VAL A 148 -30.99 34.65 47.82
C VAL A 148 -30.45 35.79 48.69
N CYS A 149 -29.12 35.98 48.72
CA CYS A 149 -28.45 37.01 49.51
C CYS A 149 -27.64 37.97 48.62
N PRO A 150 -28.29 38.84 47.84
CA PRO A 150 -27.60 39.78 46.95
C PRO A 150 -26.84 40.85 47.74
N ASN A 151 -25.58 41.08 47.40
CA ASN A 151 -24.64 41.96 48.10
C ASN A 151 -24.50 41.64 49.61
N ALA A 152 -24.74 40.40 49.98
CA ALA A 152 -24.69 39.89 51.34
C ALA A 152 -24.10 38.47 51.33
N MET A 153 -23.98 37.86 52.50
CA MET A 153 -23.48 36.49 52.65
C MET A 153 -24.49 35.65 53.45
N HIS A 154 -24.60 34.38 53.13
CA HIS A 154 -25.35 33.41 53.93
C HIS A 154 -24.72 33.21 55.29
N VAL A 155 -25.49 32.69 56.25
CA VAL A 155 -25.00 32.34 57.59
C VAL A 155 -23.88 31.31 57.58
N LEU A 156 -23.75 30.52 56.51
CA LEU A 156 -22.58 29.69 56.22
C LEU A 156 -22.02 30.15 54.87
N HIS A 157 -20.74 30.48 54.83
CA HIS A 157 -20.04 30.92 53.62
C HIS A 157 -18.54 30.59 53.69
N THR A 158 -17.83 30.77 52.57
CA THR A 158 -16.37 30.67 52.49
C THR A 158 -15.75 31.97 51.98
N HIS A 159 -14.47 32.19 52.29
CA HIS A 159 -13.68 33.29 51.75
C HIS A 159 -12.51 32.81 50.87
N ASP A 160 -12.20 31.52 50.93
CA ASP A 160 -11.14 30.87 50.16
C ASP A 160 -11.56 29.43 49.83
N ASP A 161 -10.70 28.71 49.10
CA ASP A 161 -10.92 27.35 48.63
C ASP A 161 -10.34 26.27 49.56
N THR A 162 -9.92 26.63 50.77
CA THR A 162 -9.23 25.71 51.69
C THR A 162 -10.16 24.69 52.36
N GLY A 163 -11.47 24.80 52.13
CA GLY A 163 -12.51 24.05 52.85
C GLY A 163 -12.83 24.60 54.23
N LYS A 164 -12.29 25.77 54.60
CA LYS A 164 -12.63 26.45 55.85
C LYS A 164 -13.97 27.17 55.72
N LEU A 165 -14.96 26.72 56.48
CA LEU A 165 -16.29 27.33 56.52
C LEU A 165 -16.34 28.45 57.56
N HIS A 166 -17.11 29.49 57.27
CA HIS A 166 -17.46 30.56 58.21
C HIS A 166 -18.94 30.42 58.53
N ILE A 167 -19.26 30.07 59.78
CA ILE A 167 -20.65 29.97 60.25
C ILE A 167 -20.91 31.08 61.27
N GLU A 168 -21.76 32.03 60.86
CA GLU A 168 -21.96 33.30 61.54
C GLU A 168 -23.46 33.60 61.71
N THR A 169 -23.88 33.97 62.91
CA THR A 169 -25.31 34.24 63.17
C THR A 169 -25.50 35.32 64.24
N TYR A 170 -26.63 36.03 64.16
CA TYR A 170 -27.02 37.06 65.16
C TYR A 170 -27.54 36.46 66.48
N GLN A 171 -27.77 35.15 66.53
CA GLN A 171 -28.19 34.40 67.72
C GLN A 171 -27.45 33.07 67.75
N SER A 172 -27.07 32.59 68.93
CA SER A 172 -26.47 31.25 69.05
C SER A 172 -27.51 30.18 68.70
N ILE A 173 -27.22 29.43 67.64
CA ILE A 173 -28.06 28.36 67.10
C ILE A 173 -27.20 27.13 66.80
N THR A 174 -27.84 25.98 66.69
CA THR A 174 -27.20 24.74 66.23
C THR A 174 -27.34 24.65 64.72
N VAL A 175 -26.22 24.35 64.04
CA VAL A 175 -26.15 24.21 62.58
C VAL A 175 -25.61 22.82 62.28
N ASN A 176 -26.24 22.10 61.35
CA ASN A 176 -25.82 20.77 60.92
C ASN A 176 -25.21 20.76 59.52
N LEU A 177 -24.59 19.65 59.14
CA LEU A 177 -23.90 19.48 57.85
C LEU A 177 -24.83 19.65 56.65
N THR A 178 -26.12 19.33 56.76
CA THR A 178 -27.10 19.52 55.67
C THR A 178 -27.15 20.95 55.15
N LEU A 179 -26.97 21.96 56.02
CA LEU A 179 -26.98 23.36 55.61
C LEU A 179 -25.89 23.68 54.58
N PHE A 180 -24.75 22.99 54.63
CA PHE A 180 -23.70 23.17 53.63
C PHE A 180 -24.20 22.81 52.23
N PHE A 181 -24.84 21.65 52.07
CA PHE A 181 -25.34 21.20 50.77
C PHE A 181 -26.51 22.06 50.25
N GLU A 182 -27.33 22.58 51.15
CA GLU A 182 -28.39 23.54 50.81
C GLU A 182 -27.82 24.84 50.24
N ILE A 183 -26.80 25.42 50.90
CA ILE A 183 -26.14 26.65 50.44
C ILE A 183 -25.26 26.40 49.21
N TRP A 184 -24.68 25.20 49.09
CA TRP A 184 -23.99 24.79 47.86
C TRP A 184 -24.93 24.82 46.68
N ASN A 185 -26.10 24.20 46.77
CA ASN A 185 -27.08 24.18 45.69
C ASN A 185 -27.57 25.59 45.30
N ILE A 186 -27.62 26.53 46.26
CA ILE A 186 -27.91 27.95 45.98
C ILE A 186 -26.74 28.64 45.27
N SER A 187 -25.50 28.30 45.65
CA SER A 187 -24.28 28.94 45.16
C SER A 187 -23.82 28.38 43.80
N GLN A 188 -24.04 27.10 43.56
CA GLN A 188 -23.59 26.31 42.41
C GLN A 188 -24.80 25.65 41.74
N LEU A 189 -25.72 26.47 41.22
CA LEU A 189 -26.96 25.99 40.60
C LEU A 189 -26.67 25.04 39.44
N GLY A 190 -27.17 23.80 39.54
CA GLY A 190 -27.03 22.78 38.50
C GLY A 190 -25.78 21.91 38.63
N ASP A 191 -24.98 22.08 39.68
CA ASP A 191 -23.87 21.19 39.99
C ASP A 191 -24.36 19.87 40.61
N SER A 192 -24.13 18.77 39.91
CA SER A 192 -24.49 17.41 40.32
C SER A 192 -23.33 16.64 40.98
N SER A 193 -22.22 17.31 41.31
CA SER A 193 -21.01 16.67 41.87
C SER A 193 -21.28 15.88 43.16
N PHE A 194 -22.37 16.19 43.87
CA PHE A 194 -22.76 15.54 45.11
C PHE A 194 -23.96 14.60 45.00
N ASP A 195 -24.56 14.45 43.82
CA ASP A 195 -25.69 13.54 43.62
C ASP A 195 -25.41 12.11 44.13
N PRO A 196 -24.21 11.52 43.91
CA PRO A 196 -23.91 10.18 44.43
C PRO A 196 -24.07 10.05 45.96
N LEU A 197 -23.73 11.10 46.72
CA LEU A 197 -23.84 11.12 48.19
C LEU A 197 -25.29 10.93 48.69
N PHE A 198 -26.27 11.32 47.88
CA PHE A 198 -27.70 11.27 48.24
C PHE A 198 -28.43 10.11 47.57
N LEU A 199 -27.91 9.61 46.45
CA LEU A 199 -28.47 8.47 45.72
C LEU A 199 -28.07 7.13 46.32
N ASP A 200 -26.86 7.04 46.89
CA ASP A 200 -26.37 5.81 47.51
C ASP A 200 -25.64 6.08 48.84
N MET A 201 -26.45 6.42 49.86
CA MET A 201 -25.95 6.70 51.21
C MET A 201 -25.25 5.51 51.89
N GLN A 202 -25.35 4.28 51.37
CA GLN A 202 -24.68 3.11 51.96
C GLN A 202 -23.17 3.13 51.74
N ASN A 203 -22.74 3.81 50.68
CA ASN A 203 -21.35 3.95 50.27
C ASN A 203 -20.74 5.30 50.72
N VAL A 204 -21.39 5.97 51.68
CA VAL A 204 -20.93 7.24 52.26
C VAL A 204 -20.34 7.02 53.66
N THR A 205 -19.10 7.44 53.83
CA THR A 205 -18.41 7.47 55.13
C THR A 205 -18.23 8.93 55.58
N ILE A 206 -18.57 9.23 56.84
CA ILE A 206 -18.39 10.57 57.44
C ILE A 206 -17.48 10.45 58.67
N SER A 207 -16.44 11.29 58.78
CA SER A 207 -15.60 11.37 59.98
C SER A 207 -15.50 12.77 60.55
N ILE A 208 -15.45 12.88 61.89
CA ILE A 208 -15.19 14.13 62.62
C ILE A 208 -13.85 13.97 63.34
N ASP A 209 -12.90 14.86 63.07
CA ASP A 209 -11.52 14.81 63.58
C ASP A 209 -10.85 13.43 63.37
N GLY A 210 -11.16 12.80 62.22
CA GLY A 210 -10.68 11.46 61.86
C GLY A 210 -11.40 10.29 62.55
N ILE A 211 -12.49 10.54 63.30
CA ILE A 211 -13.32 9.51 63.92
C ILE A 211 -14.60 9.36 63.11
N GLU A 212 -14.79 8.17 62.55
CA GLU A 212 -15.98 7.80 61.77
C GLU A 212 -17.26 7.90 62.61
N GLN A 213 -18.32 8.44 61.99
CA GLN A 213 -19.63 8.63 62.58
C GLN A 213 -20.62 7.64 61.97
N THR A 214 -21.52 7.11 62.81
CA THR A 214 -22.55 6.16 62.37
C THR A 214 -23.94 6.80 62.25
N VAL A 215 -23.99 8.13 62.18
CA VAL A 215 -25.23 8.92 62.13
C VAL A 215 -25.34 9.59 60.76
N GLY A 216 -26.57 9.97 60.38
CA GLY A 216 -26.83 10.68 59.13
C GLY A 216 -26.26 12.10 59.11
N MET A 217 -26.14 12.69 57.91
CA MET A 217 -25.63 14.05 57.72
C MET A 217 -26.45 15.11 58.49
N ASP A 218 -27.74 14.87 58.68
CA ASP A 218 -28.64 15.75 59.43
C ASP A 218 -28.37 15.79 60.94
N GLU A 219 -27.63 14.80 61.47
CA GLU A 219 -27.24 14.70 62.88
C GLU A 219 -25.81 15.23 63.15
N ILE A 220 -25.03 15.54 62.11
CA ILE A 220 -23.66 16.07 62.24
C ILE A 220 -23.73 17.57 62.54
N ILE A 221 -23.32 17.97 63.74
CA ILE A 221 -23.38 19.37 64.20
C ILE A 221 -22.01 20.05 63.99
N PHE A 222 -22.03 21.27 63.45
CA PHE A 222 -20.83 22.10 63.35
C PHE A 222 -20.43 22.70 64.70
N GLU A 223 -19.16 22.54 65.05
CA GLU A 223 -18.51 23.20 66.19
C GLU A 223 -17.26 23.98 65.74
N ASP A 224 -16.75 24.88 66.58
CA ASP A 224 -15.56 25.67 66.22
C ASP A 224 -14.31 24.78 66.18
N GLY A 225 -13.60 24.79 65.05
CA GLY A 225 -12.31 24.14 64.87
C GLY A 225 -12.33 22.63 64.63
N ILE A 226 -13.51 22.02 64.42
CA ILE A 226 -13.60 20.59 64.02
C ILE A 226 -13.27 20.41 62.54
N ALA A 227 -12.77 19.23 62.16
CA ALA A 227 -12.62 18.82 60.78
C ALA A 227 -13.63 17.72 60.43
N ILE A 228 -14.39 17.90 59.35
CA ILE A 228 -15.36 16.93 58.84
C ILE A 228 -14.88 16.44 57.48
N ASP A 229 -14.76 15.12 57.31
CA ASP A 229 -14.49 14.48 56.02
C ASP A 229 -15.72 13.68 55.58
N VAL A 230 -16.17 13.87 54.35
CA VAL A 230 -17.24 13.08 53.71
C VAL A 230 -16.67 12.37 52.50
N VAL A 231 -16.76 11.04 52.46
CA VAL A 231 -16.21 10.20 51.39
C VAL A 231 -17.31 9.34 50.80
N PHE A 232 -17.49 9.39 49.47
CA PHE A 232 -18.30 8.46 48.69
C PHE A 232 -17.38 7.53 47.88
N ASP A 233 -17.56 6.21 48.02
CA ASP A 233 -16.78 5.22 47.29
C ASP A 233 -17.63 3.96 47.00
N ASP A 234 -17.87 3.65 45.73
CA ASP A 234 -18.78 2.60 45.25
C ASP A 234 -18.09 1.44 44.52
N VAL A 235 -16.78 1.24 44.73
CA VAL A 235 -16.03 0.15 44.10
C VAL A 235 -16.63 -1.21 44.49
N LEU A 236 -17.32 -1.85 43.54
CA LEU A 236 -17.74 -3.24 43.62
C LEU A 236 -16.50 -4.14 43.46
N PRO A 237 -16.48 -5.34 44.08
CA PRO A 237 -15.41 -6.31 43.87
C PRO A 237 -15.29 -6.69 42.39
N ASP A 238 -14.08 -6.66 41.86
CA ASP A 238 -13.67 -7.00 40.50
C ASP A 238 -12.36 -7.78 40.66
N SER A 239 -12.44 -9.10 40.53
CA SER A 239 -11.41 -10.05 40.96
C SER A 239 -10.24 -10.16 40.00
N ASP A 240 -10.47 -9.97 38.70
CA ASP A 240 -9.46 -10.00 37.63
C ASP A 240 -9.08 -8.61 37.12
N GLY A 241 -9.86 -7.58 37.45
CA GLY A 241 -9.52 -6.18 37.25
C GLY A 241 -9.80 -5.69 35.82
N ASP A 242 -10.74 -6.31 35.13
CA ASP A 242 -11.11 -6.01 33.74
C ASP A 242 -12.13 -4.85 33.63
N GLY A 243 -12.67 -4.39 34.76
CA GLY A 243 -13.66 -3.32 34.82
C GLY A 243 -15.13 -3.80 34.87
N VAL A 244 -15.37 -5.11 34.92
CA VAL A 244 -16.65 -5.76 35.19
C VAL A 244 -16.65 -6.28 36.65
N ASP A 245 -17.76 -6.12 37.37
CA ASP A 245 -17.83 -6.60 38.77
C ASP A 245 -18.03 -8.11 38.85
N ASP A 246 -17.52 -8.77 39.90
CA ASP A 246 -17.62 -10.23 40.14
C ASP A 246 -19.06 -10.79 39.99
N GLY A 247 -20.10 -9.95 40.17
CA GLY A 247 -21.51 -10.35 40.04
C GLY A 247 -22.05 -10.31 38.61
N SER A 248 -21.36 -9.61 37.72
CA SER A 248 -21.67 -9.42 36.30
C SER A 248 -20.62 -10.06 35.38
N ASP A 249 -19.50 -10.51 35.94
CA ASP A 249 -18.39 -11.19 35.27
C ASP A 249 -18.87 -12.49 34.59
N VAL A 250 -18.68 -12.55 33.27
CA VAL A 250 -19.06 -13.68 32.43
C VAL A 250 -17.89 -14.65 32.30
N CYS A 251 -16.66 -14.15 32.35
CA CYS A 251 -15.44 -14.90 32.16
C CYS A 251 -14.43 -14.79 33.31
N GLU A 252 -14.77 -15.43 34.45
CA GLU A 252 -14.00 -15.35 35.70
C GLU A 252 -12.49 -15.57 35.51
N GLY A 253 -11.71 -14.52 35.74
CA GLY A 253 -10.24 -14.53 35.64
C GLY A 253 -9.66 -13.90 34.38
N HIS A 254 -10.51 -13.42 33.47
CA HIS A 254 -10.17 -12.93 32.13
C HIS A 254 -11.01 -11.69 31.78
N ASP A 255 -10.64 -10.97 30.71
CA ASP A 255 -11.31 -9.71 30.34
C ASP A 255 -12.60 -9.93 29.54
N ASP A 256 -13.75 -9.63 30.14
CA ASP A 256 -15.08 -9.73 29.55
C ASP A 256 -15.30 -8.79 28.35
N ASN A 257 -14.43 -7.79 28.15
CA ASN A 257 -14.56 -6.83 27.05
C ASN A 257 -13.84 -7.26 25.77
N THR A 258 -13.12 -8.38 25.81
CA THR A 258 -12.45 -8.95 24.63
C THR A 258 -13.32 -10.08 24.09
N ASP A 259 -13.93 -9.84 22.92
CA ASP A 259 -14.84 -10.73 22.20
C ASP A 259 -14.60 -10.45 20.70
N TRP A 260 -13.66 -11.18 20.09
CA TRP A 260 -13.16 -10.86 18.76
C TRP A 260 -14.21 -11.13 17.68
N ASP A 261 -14.90 -12.27 17.73
CA ASP A 261 -15.93 -12.67 16.76
C ASP A 261 -17.33 -12.04 17.04
N ASN A 262 -17.51 -11.45 18.22
CA ASN A 262 -18.75 -10.83 18.70
C ASN A 262 -19.93 -11.82 18.84
N ASP A 263 -19.66 -13.07 19.19
CA ASP A 263 -20.71 -14.07 19.47
C ASP A 263 -21.36 -13.90 20.86
N GLY A 264 -20.71 -13.11 21.73
CA GLY A 264 -21.14 -12.82 23.09
C GLY A 264 -20.49 -13.68 24.16
N THR A 265 -19.49 -14.48 23.81
CA THR A 265 -18.59 -15.20 24.71
C THR A 265 -17.24 -14.49 24.71
N PRO A 266 -16.73 -14.00 25.85
CA PRO A 266 -15.41 -13.38 25.88
C PRO A 266 -14.29 -14.39 25.57
N ASP A 267 -13.26 -13.96 24.83
CA ASP A 267 -12.13 -14.78 24.35
C ASP A 267 -11.51 -15.67 25.46
N GLY A 268 -11.39 -15.14 26.68
CA GLY A 268 -10.83 -15.91 27.81
C GLY A 268 -11.63 -17.18 28.19
N CYS A 269 -12.86 -17.29 27.70
CA CYS A 269 -13.80 -18.38 27.92
C CYS A 269 -14.41 -18.91 26.62
N ASP A 270 -13.90 -18.44 25.48
CA ASP A 270 -14.15 -19.05 24.18
C ASP A 270 -13.08 -20.10 23.90
N ASP A 271 -13.41 -21.09 23.07
CA ASP A 271 -12.43 -22.07 22.56
C ASP A 271 -12.20 -21.87 21.04
N ASP A 272 -12.76 -20.80 20.43
CA ASP A 272 -12.75 -20.40 19.00
C ASP A 272 -12.89 -18.87 18.91
N ASP A 273 -11.85 -18.14 19.34
CA ASP A 273 -11.88 -16.68 19.57
C ASP A 273 -12.35 -15.86 18.35
N ASP A 274 -12.06 -16.31 17.13
CA ASP A 274 -12.39 -15.60 15.89
C ASP A 274 -13.58 -16.16 15.09
N GLY A 275 -14.20 -17.23 15.59
CA GLY A 275 -15.49 -17.75 15.13
C GLY A 275 -15.44 -18.36 13.73
N ASP A 276 -14.28 -18.80 13.28
CA ASP A 276 -14.08 -19.39 11.97
C ASP A 276 -14.40 -20.91 11.93
N GLY A 277 -14.60 -21.51 13.12
CA GLY A 277 -14.90 -22.92 13.31
C GLY A 277 -13.69 -23.81 13.62
N VAL A 278 -12.52 -23.22 13.90
CA VAL A 278 -11.28 -23.87 14.32
C VAL A 278 -10.93 -23.45 15.74
N ASN A 279 -10.67 -24.44 16.60
CA ASN A 279 -10.38 -24.13 18.00
C ASN A 279 -8.99 -23.51 18.21
N ASP A 280 -8.83 -22.56 19.13
CA ASP A 280 -7.58 -21.79 19.37
C ASP A 280 -6.33 -22.67 19.55
N ASP A 281 -6.49 -23.85 20.17
CA ASP A 281 -5.41 -24.82 20.41
C ASP A 281 -4.79 -25.38 19.10
N ILE A 282 -5.52 -25.29 17.99
CA ILE A 282 -5.15 -25.78 16.65
C ILE A 282 -5.31 -24.74 15.53
N ASP A 283 -5.78 -23.55 15.88
CA ASP A 283 -5.89 -22.37 15.04
C ASP A 283 -4.49 -21.95 14.55
N GLN A 284 -4.37 -21.88 13.22
CA GLN A 284 -3.15 -21.49 12.55
C GLN A 284 -3.08 -19.99 12.28
N CYS A 285 -4.21 -19.28 12.32
CA CYS A 285 -4.33 -17.86 12.05
C CYS A 285 -5.20 -17.08 13.06
N PRO A 286 -4.72 -16.89 14.30
CA PRO A 286 -5.54 -16.26 15.34
C PRO A 286 -6.06 -14.87 14.97
N GLY A 287 -7.38 -14.72 15.01
CA GLY A 287 -8.11 -13.50 14.68
C GLY A 287 -8.68 -13.45 13.25
N PHE A 288 -8.50 -14.52 12.46
CA PHE A 288 -8.88 -14.57 11.04
C PHE A 288 -9.25 -16.00 10.60
N ASP A 289 -9.90 -16.15 9.44
CA ASP A 289 -10.48 -17.43 9.00
C ASP A 289 -9.44 -18.42 8.41
N ASP A 290 -9.14 -19.50 9.14
CA ASP A 290 -8.27 -20.62 8.76
C ASP A 290 -8.75 -21.36 7.50
N ASN A 291 -10.04 -21.26 7.15
CA ASN A 291 -10.59 -21.96 5.99
C ASN A 291 -10.32 -21.23 4.67
N ILE A 292 -9.79 -20.01 4.72
CA ILE A 292 -9.42 -19.23 3.55
C ILE A 292 -7.92 -19.44 3.30
N ASP A 293 -7.63 -20.35 2.39
CA ASP A 293 -6.30 -20.64 1.87
C ASP A 293 -6.41 -20.61 0.33
N SER A 294 -6.23 -19.41 -0.23
CA SER A 294 -6.46 -19.11 -1.65
C SER A 294 -5.42 -19.77 -2.55
N ASP A 295 -4.18 -19.95 -2.07
CA ASP A 295 -3.09 -20.54 -2.84
C ASP A 295 -2.82 -22.02 -2.51
N GLY A 296 -3.43 -22.54 -1.45
CA GLY A 296 -3.46 -23.95 -1.08
C GLY A 296 -2.16 -24.45 -0.45
N ASP A 297 -1.33 -23.55 0.11
CA ASP A 297 -0.03 -23.89 0.67
C ASP A 297 -0.12 -24.46 2.12
N GLY A 298 -1.31 -24.39 2.72
CA GLY A 298 -1.60 -24.85 4.08
C GLY A 298 -1.39 -23.80 5.17
N ILE A 299 -1.19 -22.53 4.81
CA ILE A 299 -1.19 -21.34 5.67
C ILE A 299 -2.40 -20.48 5.27
N PRO A 300 -3.29 -20.10 6.22
CA PRO A 300 -4.42 -19.23 5.90
C PRO A 300 -4.00 -17.84 5.43
N ASP A 301 -4.75 -17.28 4.47
CA ASP A 301 -4.44 -16.05 3.71
C ASP A 301 -4.07 -14.84 4.60
N ASP A 302 -4.76 -14.65 5.72
CA ASP A 302 -4.60 -13.49 6.60
C ASP A 302 -3.38 -13.61 7.53
N CYS A 303 -2.82 -14.82 7.65
CA CYS A 303 -1.55 -15.10 8.35
C CYS A 303 -0.45 -15.56 7.40
N ASP A 304 -0.74 -15.52 6.09
CA ASP A 304 0.22 -15.74 5.05
C ASP A 304 0.85 -14.41 4.59
N ALA A 305 2.12 -14.24 4.96
CA ALA A 305 2.92 -13.08 4.58
C ALA A 305 3.24 -13.04 3.07
N VAL A 306 2.97 -14.12 2.33
CA VAL A 306 3.23 -14.31 0.91
C VAL A 306 1.96 -14.72 0.17
N ASN A 307 0.85 -14.02 0.44
CA ASN A 307 -0.44 -14.22 -0.21
C ASN A 307 -0.32 -14.11 -1.75
N GLY A 308 -0.12 -15.24 -2.43
CA GLY A 308 0.09 -15.31 -3.87
C GLY A 308 0.57 -16.68 -4.35
N ASN A 309 -0.29 -17.36 -5.13
CA ASN A 309 -0.02 -18.54 -5.97
C ASN A 309 1.39 -19.15 -5.81
N VAL A 310 1.61 -19.99 -4.80
CA VAL A 310 2.80 -20.85 -4.77
C VAL A 310 2.77 -21.77 -6.01
N TYR A 311 3.67 -21.52 -6.95
CA TYR A 311 3.75 -22.29 -8.18
C TYR A 311 4.43 -23.64 -7.93
N ASP A 312 3.97 -24.70 -8.62
CA ASP A 312 4.64 -26.01 -8.56
C ASP A 312 6.02 -25.93 -9.26
N PRO A 313 7.15 -26.06 -8.55
CA PRO A 313 8.48 -25.98 -9.16
C PRO A 313 8.79 -27.15 -10.11
N SER A 314 7.93 -28.18 -10.14
CA SER A 314 8.01 -29.27 -11.11
C SER A 314 7.19 -29.02 -12.39
N ASP A 315 6.34 -27.99 -12.41
CA ASP A 315 5.56 -27.58 -13.57
C ASP A 315 5.30 -26.06 -13.58
N LEU A 316 6.16 -25.34 -14.29
CA LEU A 316 6.15 -23.89 -14.45
C LEU A 316 5.15 -23.42 -15.51
N GLY A 317 4.28 -24.29 -16.04
CA GLY A 317 3.33 -23.91 -17.08
C GLY A 317 2.40 -22.78 -16.65
N LEU A 318 1.77 -22.90 -15.47
CA LEU A 318 0.89 -21.84 -14.95
C LEU A 318 1.66 -20.58 -14.56
N PHE A 319 2.86 -20.75 -13.99
CA PHE A 319 3.79 -19.66 -13.70
C PHE A 319 4.05 -18.80 -14.95
N TRP A 320 4.34 -19.43 -16.09
CA TRP A 320 4.58 -18.70 -17.33
C TRP A 320 3.33 -18.06 -17.94
N VAL A 321 2.14 -18.63 -17.73
CA VAL A 321 0.89 -17.98 -18.14
C VAL A 321 0.65 -16.69 -17.35
N ASP A 322 0.99 -16.69 -16.07
CA ASP A 322 0.80 -15.53 -15.19
C ASP A 322 1.84 -14.43 -15.43
N LYS A 323 3.13 -14.79 -15.46
CA LYS A 323 4.23 -13.81 -15.40
C LYS A 323 4.53 -13.10 -16.72
N PHE A 324 4.13 -13.65 -17.86
CA PHE A 324 4.37 -12.98 -19.15
C PHE A 324 3.46 -11.76 -19.34
N LEU A 325 4.05 -10.64 -19.73
CA LEU A 325 3.39 -9.37 -19.97
C LEU A 325 2.84 -9.27 -21.41
N CYS A 326 2.10 -8.20 -21.71
CA CYS A 326 1.61 -7.90 -23.06
C CYS A 326 0.70 -8.98 -23.69
N GLN A 327 0.13 -9.85 -22.87
CA GLN A 327 -0.86 -10.85 -23.29
C GLN A 327 -2.24 -10.21 -23.45
N ASN A 328 -3.12 -10.84 -24.25
CA ASN A 328 -4.53 -10.45 -24.35
C ASN A 328 -4.79 -8.96 -24.71
N GLY A 329 -3.84 -8.30 -25.37
CA GLY A 329 -3.96 -6.89 -25.76
C GLY A 329 -3.75 -5.87 -24.65
N THR A 330 -3.06 -6.24 -23.56
CA THR A 330 -2.71 -5.32 -22.46
C THR A 330 -1.53 -4.40 -22.78
N GLY A 331 -0.82 -4.63 -23.87
CA GLY A 331 0.27 -3.75 -24.32
C GLY A 331 -0.21 -2.33 -24.62
N PHE A 332 0.64 -1.35 -24.34
CA PHE A 332 0.40 0.06 -24.63
C PHE A 332 1.41 0.60 -25.66
N GLY A 333 1.11 1.76 -26.23
CA GLY A 333 1.97 2.43 -27.20
C GLY A 333 3.22 2.98 -26.52
N ILE A 334 4.38 2.62 -27.07
CA ILE A 334 5.70 3.08 -26.64
C ILE A 334 6.39 3.88 -27.75
N ASP A 335 7.32 4.74 -27.35
CA ASP A 335 8.11 5.58 -28.24
C ASP A 335 9.55 5.04 -28.42
N ASP A 336 10.09 5.14 -29.64
CA ASP A 336 11.52 4.97 -29.89
C ASP A 336 12.18 6.35 -30.01
N TYR A 337 12.91 6.75 -28.98
CA TYR A 337 13.51 8.09 -28.92
C TYR A 337 14.56 8.38 -29.99
N ASN A 338 14.94 7.39 -30.81
CA ASN A 338 15.78 7.63 -31.99
C ASN A 338 14.99 8.11 -33.22
N THR A 339 13.66 8.03 -33.20
CA THR A 339 12.80 8.55 -34.27
C THR A 339 12.33 9.97 -33.94
N SER A 340 11.75 10.67 -34.93
CA SER A 340 11.34 12.08 -34.78
C SER A 340 9.90 12.27 -34.33
N GLY A 341 9.16 11.20 -34.04
CA GLY A 341 7.77 11.26 -33.60
C GLY A 341 7.29 9.92 -33.10
N ASP A 342 6.20 9.94 -32.34
CA ASP A 342 5.63 8.77 -31.66
C ASP A 342 5.37 7.59 -32.61
N ASP A 343 6.14 6.52 -32.43
CA ASP A 343 6.03 5.28 -33.19
C ASP A 343 4.80 4.46 -32.81
N ASN A 344 4.30 4.64 -31.57
CA ASN A 344 3.20 3.87 -30.98
C ASN A 344 3.37 2.36 -31.22
N HIS A 345 4.59 1.87 -30.98
CA HIS A 345 4.89 0.45 -30.98
C HIS A 345 4.16 -0.22 -29.81
N VAL A 346 3.58 -1.41 -30.04
CA VAL A 346 2.81 -2.12 -29.00
C VAL A 346 3.35 -3.53 -28.87
N CYS A 347 3.83 -3.90 -27.70
CA CYS A 347 4.24 -5.27 -27.38
C CYS A 347 3.06 -6.25 -27.50
N GLN A 348 3.33 -7.45 -27.98
CA GLN A 348 2.34 -8.51 -28.05
C GLN A 348 2.98 -9.86 -27.75
N VAL A 349 2.46 -10.54 -26.72
CA VAL A 349 2.88 -11.90 -26.35
C VAL A 349 1.68 -12.83 -26.32
N THR A 350 1.89 -14.10 -26.65
CA THR A 350 0.92 -15.17 -26.47
C THR A 350 1.60 -16.41 -25.92
N ILE A 351 1.09 -16.90 -24.80
CA ILE A 351 1.55 -18.12 -24.13
C ILE A 351 0.57 -19.25 -24.44
N THR A 352 1.09 -20.37 -24.93
CA THR A 352 0.31 -21.58 -25.19
C THR A 352 0.91 -22.74 -24.41
N LEU A 353 0.12 -23.33 -23.52
CA LEU A 353 0.51 -24.52 -22.78
C LEU A 353 0.27 -25.78 -23.60
N GLU A 354 1.31 -26.57 -23.74
CA GLU A 354 1.27 -27.92 -24.29
C GLU A 354 1.57 -28.93 -23.17
N ASN A 355 1.56 -30.23 -23.50
CA ASN A 355 1.70 -31.29 -22.50
C ASN A 355 3.07 -31.27 -21.80
N GLU A 356 4.15 -30.95 -22.51
CA GLU A 356 5.53 -31.00 -22.00
C GLU A 356 6.25 -29.65 -22.13
N THR A 357 5.65 -28.68 -22.80
CA THR A 357 6.30 -27.42 -23.19
C THR A 357 5.37 -26.22 -23.04
N VAL A 358 5.98 -25.05 -22.97
CA VAL A 358 5.34 -23.73 -23.12
C VAL A 358 5.80 -23.14 -24.44
N THR A 359 4.84 -22.81 -25.31
CA THR A 359 5.09 -22.11 -26.57
C THR A 359 4.84 -20.62 -26.38
N ILE A 360 5.86 -19.79 -26.66
CA ILE A 360 5.86 -18.34 -26.48
C ILE A 360 5.94 -17.68 -27.86
N SER A 361 4.90 -16.98 -28.28
CA SER A 361 4.90 -16.17 -29.50
C SER A 361 4.98 -14.68 -29.14
N SER A 362 5.84 -13.94 -29.83
CA SER A 362 6.05 -12.51 -29.55
C SER A 362 6.36 -11.70 -30.81
N ASN A 363 5.99 -10.43 -30.80
CA ASN A 363 6.42 -9.46 -31.82
C ASN A 363 7.77 -8.79 -31.49
N GLY A 364 8.41 -9.12 -30.37
CA GLY A 364 9.76 -8.67 -30.03
C GLY A 364 9.88 -7.18 -29.70
N LEU A 365 8.78 -6.49 -29.41
CA LEU A 365 8.76 -5.09 -28.99
C LEU A 365 8.57 -5.00 -27.46
N PRO A 366 9.27 -4.09 -26.76
CA PRO A 366 9.17 -3.98 -25.31
C PRO A 366 7.87 -3.31 -24.86
N ASN A 367 7.57 -3.45 -23.57
CA ASN A 367 6.50 -2.74 -22.87
C ASN A 367 6.96 -1.39 -22.29
N HIS A 368 8.03 -0.81 -22.81
CA HIS A 368 8.61 0.44 -22.34
C HIS A 368 9.20 1.24 -23.49
N ASP A 369 9.34 2.57 -23.33
CA ASP A 369 10.04 3.38 -24.33
C ASP A 369 11.49 2.93 -24.47
N LEU A 370 12.02 3.05 -25.68
CA LEU A 370 13.32 2.48 -26.01
C LEU A 370 14.19 3.47 -26.79
N GLU A 371 15.45 3.07 -26.93
CA GLU A 371 16.36 3.68 -27.87
C GLU A 371 16.98 2.56 -28.72
N SER A 372 16.66 2.55 -30.02
CA SER A 372 17.21 1.62 -31.00
C SER A 372 18.71 1.78 -31.27
N GLY A 373 19.28 2.92 -30.94
CA GLY A 373 20.67 3.27 -31.22
C GLY A 373 20.94 3.73 -32.64
N PRO A 374 22.23 3.93 -32.99
CA PRO A 374 22.65 4.61 -34.23
C PRO A 374 22.22 3.92 -35.52
N GLY A 375 21.93 2.61 -35.44
CA GLY A 375 21.50 1.81 -36.59
C GLY A 375 20.08 2.13 -37.03
N CYS A 376 19.19 2.40 -36.07
CA CYS A 376 17.74 2.55 -36.23
C CYS A 376 17.06 1.43 -37.07
N CYS A 377 15.80 1.08 -36.88
CA CYS A 377 14.94 1.33 -35.73
C CYS A 377 14.31 -0.01 -35.37
N ALA A 378 13.82 -0.14 -34.14
CA ALA A 378 13.09 -1.32 -33.70
C ALA A 378 11.88 -1.52 -34.61
N SER A 379 11.57 -2.77 -34.94
CA SER A 379 10.39 -3.09 -35.72
C SER A 379 9.83 -4.44 -35.27
N GLY A 380 8.53 -4.62 -35.43
CA GLY A 380 7.85 -5.86 -35.06
C GLY A 380 8.45 -7.07 -35.77
N GLN A 381 8.82 -8.07 -34.98
CA GLN A 381 9.30 -9.38 -35.40
C GLN A 381 8.18 -10.42 -35.32
N SER A 382 8.51 -11.68 -35.58
CA SER A 382 7.58 -12.81 -35.46
C SER A 382 8.30 -14.00 -34.83
N TYR A 383 8.44 -13.97 -33.52
CA TYR A 383 9.10 -15.03 -32.75
C TYR A 383 8.13 -16.12 -32.35
N THR A 384 8.66 -17.34 -32.26
CA THR A 384 7.99 -18.49 -31.64
C THR A 384 9.06 -19.36 -31.01
N TRP A 385 9.07 -19.39 -29.68
CA TRP A 385 9.97 -20.23 -28.90
C TRP A 385 9.18 -21.33 -28.19
N THR A 386 9.86 -22.43 -27.90
CA THR A 386 9.32 -23.52 -27.11
C THR A 386 10.31 -23.86 -26.01
N VAL A 387 9.86 -23.78 -24.76
CA VAL A 387 10.67 -24.10 -23.57
C VAL A 387 9.99 -25.22 -22.78
N PRO A 388 10.74 -26.06 -22.03
CA PRO A 388 10.14 -27.08 -21.20
C PRO A 388 9.35 -26.41 -20.05
N ARG A 389 8.15 -26.92 -19.77
CA ARG A 389 7.38 -26.48 -18.60
C ARG A 389 7.86 -27.12 -17.30
N SER A 390 8.53 -28.26 -17.40
CA SER A 390 9.12 -29.01 -16.29
C SER A 390 10.64 -29.06 -16.50
N PRO A 391 11.38 -28.01 -16.10
CA PRO A 391 12.82 -27.95 -16.33
C PRO A 391 13.54 -29.02 -15.50
N THR A 392 14.59 -29.61 -16.08
CA THR A 392 15.36 -30.69 -15.46
C THR A 392 16.85 -30.39 -15.54
N ASN A 393 17.56 -30.45 -14.42
CA ASN A 393 19.02 -30.24 -14.39
C ASN A 393 19.74 -31.17 -15.38
N ASP A 394 20.65 -30.59 -16.17
CA ASP A 394 21.58 -31.35 -16.96
C ASP A 394 22.62 -31.99 -16.03
N THR A 395 22.73 -33.32 -16.13
CA THR A 395 23.70 -34.11 -15.38
C THR A 395 24.58 -34.97 -16.28
N THR A 396 24.43 -34.81 -17.60
CA THR A 396 25.08 -35.66 -18.61
C THR A 396 26.47 -35.14 -18.94
N GLY A 397 26.61 -33.82 -19.11
CA GLY A 397 27.85 -33.19 -19.52
C GLY A 397 28.36 -33.66 -20.89
N GLY A 398 29.61 -33.30 -21.21
CA GLY A 398 30.22 -33.58 -22.51
C GLY A 398 29.80 -32.62 -23.63
N HIS A 399 29.25 -31.46 -23.28
CA HIS A 399 28.85 -30.42 -24.22
C HIS A 399 30.06 -29.70 -24.81
N ASN A 400 29.84 -28.99 -25.94
CA ASN A 400 30.84 -28.05 -26.44
C ASN A 400 30.98 -26.89 -25.45
N SER A 401 32.21 -26.60 -25.02
CA SER A 401 32.54 -25.53 -24.07
C SER A 401 33.14 -24.29 -24.74
N GLU A 402 33.09 -24.17 -26.06
CA GLU A 402 33.72 -23.07 -26.80
C GLU A 402 33.22 -21.69 -26.35
N ASN A 403 31.90 -21.54 -26.17
CA ASN A 403 31.26 -20.28 -25.78
C ASN A 403 31.07 -20.13 -24.26
N CYS A 404 31.57 -21.09 -23.47
CA CYS A 404 31.51 -21.06 -22.00
C CYS A 404 32.64 -21.94 -21.43
N PRO A 405 33.92 -21.60 -21.69
CA PRO A 405 35.05 -22.49 -21.41
C PRO A 405 35.16 -22.86 -19.93
N GLU A 406 34.72 -21.96 -19.06
CA GLU A 406 34.71 -22.14 -17.61
C GLU A 406 33.71 -23.21 -17.12
N ALA A 407 32.64 -23.49 -17.89
CA ALA A 407 31.72 -24.59 -17.61
C ALA A 407 32.30 -25.96 -17.99
N ASN A 408 33.45 -26.01 -18.70
CA ASN A 408 34.22 -27.22 -18.98
C ASN A 408 33.40 -28.39 -19.62
N GLY A 409 32.34 -28.04 -20.33
CA GLY A 409 31.43 -28.99 -20.99
C GLY A 409 30.48 -29.72 -20.04
N ASP A 410 30.39 -29.30 -18.77
CA ASP A 410 29.42 -29.85 -17.81
C ASP A 410 27.99 -29.41 -18.16
N TYR A 411 27.84 -28.24 -18.80
CA TYR A 411 26.57 -27.65 -19.24
C TYR A 411 26.64 -27.24 -20.70
N ARG A 412 25.48 -27.16 -21.37
CA ARG A 412 25.38 -26.58 -22.71
C ARG A 412 25.61 -25.07 -22.64
N CYS A 413 26.56 -24.55 -23.42
CA CYS A 413 26.75 -23.10 -23.53
C CYS A 413 25.55 -22.42 -24.18
N ALA A 414 25.27 -21.19 -23.74
CA ALA A 414 24.49 -20.26 -24.53
C ALA A 414 25.27 -19.89 -25.81
N ASP A 415 24.55 -19.53 -26.86
CA ASP A 415 25.18 -19.06 -28.09
C ASP A 415 25.92 -17.74 -27.80
N ASP A 416 27.09 -17.56 -28.41
CA ASP A 416 27.89 -16.33 -28.28
C ASP A 416 27.17 -15.13 -28.92
N ARG A 417 26.22 -15.38 -29.83
CA ARG A 417 25.42 -14.35 -30.49
C ARG A 417 24.00 -14.82 -30.72
N GLY A 418 23.07 -13.89 -30.58
CA GLY A 418 21.65 -14.16 -30.72
C GLY A 418 20.97 -14.25 -29.36
N ASP A 419 19.74 -14.72 -29.40
CA ASP A 419 18.89 -14.90 -28.25
C ASP A 419 19.33 -16.10 -27.40
N ILE A 420 19.47 -15.87 -26.10
CA ILE A 420 19.83 -16.89 -25.11
C ILE A 420 18.68 -17.14 -24.11
N ALA A 421 17.72 -16.23 -24.10
CA ALA A 421 16.56 -16.24 -23.23
C ALA A 421 15.49 -15.27 -23.76
N ILE A 422 14.32 -15.29 -23.12
CA ILE A 422 13.16 -14.50 -23.51
C ILE A 422 12.75 -13.66 -22.29
N ALA A 423 12.73 -12.34 -22.41
CA ALA A 423 12.18 -11.48 -21.37
C ALA A 423 10.66 -11.65 -21.28
N ILE A 424 10.07 -11.42 -20.10
CA ILE A 424 8.63 -11.60 -19.88
C ILE A 424 7.74 -10.67 -20.71
N ASN A 425 8.28 -9.58 -21.27
CA ASN A 425 7.57 -8.72 -22.22
C ASN A 425 7.68 -9.21 -23.68
N GLY A 426 8.36 -10.34 -23.91
CA GLY A 426 8.53 -10.97 -25.21
C GLY A 426 9.72 -10.45 -26.04
N VAL A 427 10.59 -9.62 -25.46
CA VAL A 427 11.84 -9.19 -26.10
C VAL A 427 12.94 -10.23 -25.89
N PRO A 428 13.75 -10.56 -26.90
CA PRO A 428 14.91 -11.43 -26.74
C PRO A 428 15.95 -10.87 -25.76
N ILE A 429 16.52 -11.74 -24.94
CA ILE A 429 17.70 -11.46 -24.12
C ILE A 429 18.92 -12.04 -24.84
N PHE A 430 19.95 -11.22 -25.03
CA PHE A 430 21.20 -11.62 -25.66
C PHE A 430 22.30 -11.74 -24.59
N GLY A 431 23.32 -12.53 -24.91
CA GLY A 431 24.51 -12.66 -24.08
C GLY A 431 25.36 -11.37 -24.05
N PRO A 432 26.50 -11.39 -23.34
CA PRO A 432 27.38 -10.24 -23.21
C PRO A 432 28.06 -9.84 -24.54
N GLU A 433 28.10 -10.73 -25.53
CA GLU A 433 28.73 -10.46 -26.82
C GLU A 433 27.76 -9.85 -27.85
N ASP A 434 28.23 -8.82 -28.55
CA ASP A 434 27.56 -8.23 -29.72
C ASP A 434 28.53 -8.18 -30.93
N GLY A 435 28.08 -7.70 -32.09
CA GLY A 435 28.79 -7.58 -33.37
C GLY A 435 30.03 -6.70 -33.30
N PRO A 436 31.09 -7.11 -32.61
CA PRO A 436 32.31 -7.63 -33.22
C PRO A 436 33.05 -8.70 -32.37
N GLY A 437 32.40 -9.23 -31.33
CA GLY A 437 32.93 -10.28 -30.42
C GLY A 437 33.66 -9.69 -29.22
N GLY A 438 33.05 -8.70 -28.60
CA GLY A 438 33.51 -8.09 -27.36
C GLY A 438 32.33 -7.90 -26.42
N ASP A 439 32.61 -7.68 -25.14
CA ASP A 439 31.59 -7.41 -24.13
C ASP A 439 30.91 -6.06 -24.41
N ALA A 440 29.65 -6.14 -24.85
CA ALA A 440 28.81 -5.00 -25.22
C ALA A 440 28.64 -4.00 -24.09
N VAL A 441 28.48 -4.50 -22.86
CA VAL A 441 28.25 -3.69 -21.66
C VAL A 441 29.55 -3.02 -21.22
N ALA A 442 30.67 -3.73 -21.27
CA ALA A 442 31.99 -3.17 -21.00
C ALA A 442 32.36 -2.09 -22.02
N SER A 443 32.07 -2.30 -23.32
CA SER A 443 32.23 -1.29 -24.37
C SER A 443 31.36 -0.07 -24.09
N ASN A 444 30.08 -0.26 -23.77
CA ASN A 444 29.15 0.83 -23.47
C ASN A 444 29.60 1.66 -22.25
N LYS A 445 30.18 1.02 -21.24
CA LYS A 445 30.76 1.66 -20.06
C LYS A 445 32.15 2.29 -20.31
N GLY A 446 32.69 2.20 -21.52
CA GLY A 446 33.98 2.77 -21.90
C GLY A 446 35.18 2.07 -21.23
N VAL A 447 35.04 0.80 -20.84
CA VAL A 447 36.11 0.00 -20.22
C VAL A 447 37.22 -0.29 -21.23
N TYR A 448 36.87 -0.40 -22.50
CA TYR A 448 37.79 -0.52 -23.61
C TYR A 448 37.29 0.27 -24.83
N GLU A 449 38.20 0.54 -25.76
CA GLU A 449 37.88 1.21 -27.03
C GLU A 449 37.60 0.17 -28.12
N GLU A 450 36.32 0.02 -28.48
CA GLU A 450 35.91 -0.88 -29.56
C GLU A 450 36.25 -0.28 -30.93
N ASN A 451 37.21 -0.91 -31.62
CA ASN A 451 37.75 -0.41 -32.88
C ASN A 451 37.32 -1.21 -34.12
N ARG A 452 36.57 -2.31 -33.93
CA ARG A 452 36.04 -3.15 -35.01
C ARG A 452 34.66 -2.62 -35.45
N GLN A 453 33.75 -2.44 -34.50
CA GLN A 453 32.41 -1.89 -34.69
C GLN A 453 31.89 -1.34 -33.36
N HIS A 454 31.59 -0.04 -33.31
CA HIS A 454 31.11 0.58 -32.09
C HIS A 454 29.76 -0.01 -31.65
N ILE A 455 29.70 -0.46 -30.40
CA ILE A 455 28.50 -0.95 -29.74
C ILE A 455 27.93 0.19 -28.91
N TRP A 456 26.62 0.36 -29.00
CA TRP A 456 25.88 1.37 -28.27
C TRP A 456 24.66 0.72 -27.64
N LEU A 457 24.47 0.91 -26.33
CA LEU A 457 23.31 0.42 -25.59
C LEU A 457 22.54 1.60 -25.04
N GLY A 458 21.22 1.58 -25.23
CA GLY A 458 20.32 2.64 -24.80
C GLY A 458 19.68 2.36 -23.46
N LEU A 459 18.45 2.87 -23.30
CA LEU A 459 17.57 2.53 -22.18
C LEU A 459 17.55 1.01 -21.95
N CYS A 460 17.60 0.64 -20.67
CA CYS A 460 17.64 -0.75 -20.22
C CYS A 460 18.82 -1.57 -20.78
N HIS A 461 19.92 -0.92 -21.17
CA HIS A 461 21.04 -1.60 -21.84
C HIS A 461 20.59 -2.44 -23.05
N GLY A 462 19.50 -2.02 -23.70
CA GLY A 462 18.96 -2.64 -24.90
C GLY A 462 19.24 -1.80 -26.13
N HIS A 463 19.15 -2.41 -27.31
CA HIS A 463 19.27 -1.71 -28.58
C HIS A 463 18.68 -2.53 -29.74
N SER A 464 18.65 -1.94 -30.94
CA SER A 464 18.15 -2.60 -32.14
C SER A 464 19.29 -3.11 -33.03
N GLY A 465 19.33 -4.42 -33.21
CA GLY A 465 20.20 -5.10 -34.17
C GLY A 465 19.69 -5.02 -35.62
N PRO A 466 20.43 -5.64 -36.57
CA PRO A 466 20.02 -5.69 -37.98
C PRO A 466 18.59 -6.21 -38.16
N GLY A 467 17.82 -5.57 -39.05
CA GLY A 467 16.41 -5.94 -39.27
C GLY A 467 15.43 -5.41 -38.22
N GLY A 468 15.90 -4.54 -37.31
CA GLY A 468 15.07 -3.91 -36.29
C GLY A 468 14.76 -4.82 -35.09
N VAL A 469 15.65 -5.77 -34.82
CA VAL A 469 15.53 -6.71 -33.69
C VAL A 469 15.98 -6.01 -32.41
N TYR A 470 15.03 -5.54 -31.61
CA TYR A 470 15.32 -5.01 -30.28
C TYR A 470 15.64 -6.14 -29.29
N HIS A 471 16.64 -5.97 -28.44
CA HIS A 471 17.07 -6.97 -27.44
C HIS A 471 17.83 -6.34 -26.27
N TYR A 472 17.92 -7.06 -25.15
CA TYR A 472 18.64 -6.63 -23.93
C TYR A 472 19.99 -7.35 -23.78
N HIS A 473 21.01 -6.63 -23.29
CA HIS A 473 22.33 -7.21 -22.96
C HIS A 473 22.65 -7.31 -21.46
N ALA A 474 22.00 -6.49 -20.61
CA ALA A 474 22.26 -6.52 -19.16
C ALA A 474 21.09 -6.19 -18.26
N ASP A 475 20.12 -5.40 -18.75
CA ASP A 475 19.06 -4.90 -17.90
C ASP A 475 17.68 -5.13 -18.50
N ALA A 476 17.09 -6.27 -18.16
CA ALA A 476 15.68 -6.54 -18.42
C ALA A 476 14.81 -6.26 -17.17
N ASN A 477 15.35 -5.61 -16.13
CA ASN A 477 14.58 -5.28 -14.92
C ASN A 477 13.58 -4.14 -15.18
N CYS A 478 13.90 -3.27 -16.14
CA CYS A 478 13.06 -2.13 -16.48
C CYS A 478 11.66 -2.51 -16.99
N VAL A 479 11.42 -3.78 -17.34
CA VAL A 479 10.09 -4.29 -17.70
C VAL A 479 9.07 -4.13 -16.58
N HIS A 480 9.54 -4.04 -15.33
CA HIS A 480 8.74 -3.85 -14.11
C HIS A 480 8.68 -2.39 -13.65
N TRP A 481 9.48 -1.51 -14.25
CA TRP A 481 9.50 -0.10 -13.87
C TRP A 481 8.44 0.66 -14.67
N HIS A 482 7.79 1.64 -14.04
CA HIS A 482 6.85 2.52 -14.71
C HIS A 482 7.06 3.97 -14.26
N PRO A 483 7.03 4.95 -15.18
CA PRO A 483 7.21 6.34 -14.83
C PRO A 483 6.06 6.85 -13.96
N ASN A 484 6.36 7.62 -12.92
CA ASN A 484 5.34 8.33 -12.16
C ASN A 484 4.89 9.59 -12.92
N GLU A 485 3.82 9.45 -13.70
CA GLU A 485 3.25 10.57 -14.47
C GLU A 485 2.83 11.76 -13.59
N THR A 486 2.41 11.51 -12.34
CA THR A 486 2.01 12.59 -11.41
C THR A 486 3.22 13.38 -10.91
N ALA A 487 4.38 12.74 -10.83
CA ALA A 487 5.66 13.39 -10.56
C ALA A 487 6.32 13.99 -11.82
N GLY A 488 5.75 13.75 -13.00
CA GLY A 488 6.29 14.22 -14.28
C GLY A 488 7.50 13.42 -14.78
N GLU A 489 7.66 12.18 -14.30
CA GLU A 489 8.72 11.28 -14.76
C GLU A 489 8.41 10.72 -16.15
N GLY A 490 9.46 10.40 -16.89
CA GLY A 490 9.41 9.61 -18.12
C GLY A 490 10.48 8.53 -18.13
N TRP A 491 10.55 7.72 -19.18
CA TRP A 491 11.49 6.60 -19.25
C TRP A 491 12.97 6.99 -19.21
N LYS A 492 13.31 8.25 -19.46
CA LYS A 492 14.67 8.77 -19.27
C LYS A 492 15.08 8.98 -17.81
N ASP A 493 14.12 8.93 -16.89
CA ASP A 493 14.37 8.99 -15.44
C ASP A 493 14.68 7.60 -14.86
N TYR A 494 14.43 6.53 -15.62
CA TYR A 494 14.89 5.19 -15.27
C TYR A 494 16.42 5.13 -15.32
N SER A 495 17.03 4.58 -14.28
CA SER A 495 18.47 4.32 -14.28
C SER A 495 18.83 3.02 -13.58
N PHE A 496 19.55 2.18 -14.31
CA PHE A 496 20.14 0.96 -13.76
C PHE A 496 21.50 1.27 -13.12
N PRO A 497 21.71 0.98 -11.82
CA PRO A 497 20.87 0.11 -10.98
C PRO A 497 19.94 0.83 -9.99
N SER A 498 19.99 2.15 -9.86
CA SER A 498 19.28 2.85 -8.76
C SER A 498 17.76 2.64 -8.77
N SER A 499 17.15 2.46 -9.94
CA SER A 499 15.72 2.19 -10.10
C SER A 499 15.33 0.74 -9.76
N THR A 500 16.31 -0.16 -9.57
CA THR A 500 16.08 -1.57 -9.22
C THR A 500 16.24 -1.85 -7.72
N ASN A 501 16.72 -0.88 -6.94
CA ASN A 501 16.98 -1.06 -5.52
C ASN A 501 15.75 -0.74 -4.68
N THR A 502 14.86 -1.72 -4.54
CA THR A 502 13.63 -1.62 -3.74
C THR A 502 13.81 -2.08 -2.29
N GLY A 503 14.90 -2.80 -1.99
CA GLY A 503 15.09 -3.48 -0.70
C GLY A 503 14.37 -4.82 -0.60
N GLU A 504 13.76 -5.29 -1.68
CA GLU A 504 13.00 -6.54 -1.78
C GLU A 504 13.62 -7.48 -2.83
N ALA A 505 13.22 -8.75 -2.79
CA ALA A 505 13.63 -9.70 -3.83
C ALA A 505 13.10 -9.23 -5.18
N SER A 506 13.90 -9.35 -6.23
CA SER A 506 13.48 -8.93 -7.56
C SER A 506 12.46 -9.90 -8.14
N ASP A 507 11.56 -9.39 -8.98
CA ASP A 507 10.64 -10.18 -9.77
C ASP A 507 11.36 -10.95 -10.89
N VAL A 508 10.67 -11.95 -11.44
CA VAL A 508 11.09 -12.66 -12.66
C VAL A 508 11.12 -11.69 -13.84
N ILE A 509 12.20 -11.69 -14.61
CA ILE A 509 12.40 -10.81 -15.78
C ILE A 509 12.42 -11.59 -17.09
N GLY A 510 12.59 -12.92 -17.05
CA GLY A 510 12.59 -13.76 -18.23
C GLY A 510 12.66 -15.25 -17.96
N VAL A 511 12.72 -16.02 -19.05
CA VAL A 511 12.87 -17.48 -19.07
C VAL A 511 14.04 -17.87 -19.95
N ALA A 512 14.91 -18.75 -19.44
CA ALA A 512 15.97 -19.35 -20.23
C ALA A 512 15.42 -20.52 -21.09
N PHE A 513 16.11 -20.90 -22.17
CA PHE A 513 15.62 -21.95 -23.06
C PHE A 513 15.53 -23.36 -22.44
N ASP A 514 16.18 -23.57 -21.29
CA ASP A 514 16.03 -24.77 -20.46
C ASP A 514 14.80 -24.73 -19.53
N GLY A 515 14.00 -23.65 -19.59
CA GLY A 515 12.75 -23.47 -18.87
C GLY A 515 12.87 -22.88 -17.48
N TYR A 516 14.08 -22.69 -16.94
CA TYR A 516 14.28 -22.07 -15.64
C TYR A 516 14.07 -20.55 -15.68
N PRO A 517 13.56 -19.95 -14.59
CA PRO A 517 13.35 -18.51 -14.52
C PRO A 517 14.64 -17.72 -14.38
N ILE A 518 14.61 -16.50 -14.90
CA ILE A 518 15.63 -15.47 -14.73
C ILE A 518 15.00 -14.38 -13.88
N TYR A 519 15.53 -14.17 -12.68
CA TYR A 519 15.13 -13.10 -11.78
C TYR A 519 15.98 -11.85 -11.96
N GLY A 520 15.48 -10.73 -11.45
CA GLY A 520 16.24 -9.49 -11.38
C GLY A 520 17.46 -9.56 -10.46
N VAL A 521 17.96 -8.39 -10.09
CA VAL A 521 19.25 -8.22 -9.42
C VAL A 521 19.29 -8.77 -7.99
N PHE A 522 18.20 -8.67 -7.25
CA PHE A 522 18.14 -8.99 -5.83
C PHE A 522 17.49 -10.34 -5.59
N GLY A 523 18.07 -11.13 -4.69
CA GLY A 523 17.61 -12.47 -4.33
C GLY A 523 18.08 -12.89 -2.95
N ASP A 524 17.61 -14.05 -2.48
CA ASP A 524 18.04 -14.63 -1.20
C ASP A 524 19.47 -15.19 -1.31
N ASP A 525 20.35 -14.85 -0.37
CA ASP A 525 21.73 -15.35 -0.32
C ASP A 525 21.86 -16.80 0.21
N GLY A 526 20.73 -17.46 0.47
CA GLY A 526 20.64 -18.77 1.10
C GLY A 526 20.59 -18.72 2.62
N THR A 527 20.56 -17.53 3.23
CA THR A 527 20.40 -17.32 4.68
C THR A 527 19.06 -16.69 5.07
N GLY A 528 18.17 -16.42 4.10
CA GLY A 528 16.94 -15.65 4.31
C GLY A 528 17.15 -14.15 4.14
N GLN A 529 18.33 -13.70 3.72
CA GLN A 529 18.63 -12.28 3.51
C GLN A 529 18.59 -11.94 2.03
N ILE A 530 17.82 -10.91 1.69
CA ILE A 530 17.79 -10.37 0.34
C ILE A 530 19.02 -9.48 0.11
N VAL A 531 19.80 -9.84 -0.91
CA VAL A 531 21.03 -9.14 -1.29
C VAL A 531 21.10 -8.98 -2.81
N GLU A 532 22.00 -8.09 -3.27
CA GLU A 532 22.41 -8.09 -4.68
C GLU A 532 23.07 -9.45 -5.00
N MET A 533 22.52 -10.19 -5.95
CA MET A 533 23.11 -11.44 -6.40
C MET A 533 24.33 -11.14 -7.24
N LYS A 534 25.51 -11.56 -6.74
CA LYS A 534 26.80 -11.21 -7.34
C LYS A 534 27.30 -12.34 -8.21
N SER A 535 27.75 -11.99 -9.41
CA SER A 535 28.42 -12.93 -10.31
C SER A 535 29.72 -13.45 -9.70
N SER A 536 30.06 -14.70 -10.06
CA SER A 536 31.33 -15.35 -9.72
C SER A 536 32.38 -15.27 -10.84
N TYR A 537 32.15 -14.46 -11.87
CA TYR A 537 33.14 -14.18 -12.91
C TYR A 537 33.95 -12.93 -12.62
N ARG A 538 35.21 -12.92 -13.08
CA ARG A 538 36.06 -11.72 -13.09
C ARG A 538 36.89 -11.67 -14.35
N LEU A 539 37.42 -10.48 -14.66
CA LEU A 539 38.41 -10.34 -15.73
C LEU A 539 39.68 -11.10 -15.39
N LYS A 540 40.23 -11.78 -16.40
CA LYS A 540 41.59 -12.31 -16.36
C LYS A 540 42.58 -11.14 -16.25
N ALA A 541 43.71 -11.39 -15.60
CA ALA A 541 44.68 -10.36 -15.32
C ALA A 541 45.22 -9.69 -16.61
N GLY A 542 44.89 -8.40 -16.78
CA GLY A 542 45.33 -7.59 -17.92
C GLY A 542 44.35 -7.54 -19.08
N GLU A 543 43.24 -8.25 -19.00
CA GLU A 543 42.15 -8.20 -19.98
C GLU A 543 41.15 -7.09 -19.66
N THR A 544 40.29 -6.77 -20.62
CA THR A 544 39.36 -5.63 -20.54
C THR A 544 37.93 -5.96 -20.96
N GLY A 545 37.65 -7.20 -21.35
CA GLY A 545 36.39 -7.60 -22.00
C GLY A 545 36.39 -7.38 -23.51
N TYR A 546 37.53 -6.98 -24.09
CA TYR A 546 37.65 -6.72 -25.52
C TYR A 546 37.45 -8.00 -26.35
N ASN A 547 37.90 -9.16 -25.84
CA ASN A 547 37.68 -10.45 -26.50
C ASN A 547 36.42 -11.16 -25.99
N GLY A 548 35.48 -10.44 -25.37
CA GLY A 548 34.21 -11.00 -24.93
C GLY A 548 34.43 -12.06 -23.85
N ILE A 549 33.77 -13.21 -24.02
CA ILE A 549 33.77 -14.31 -23.04
C ILE A 549 35.19 -14.81 -22.71
N ASP A 550 36.10 -14.78 -23.68
CA ASP A 550 37.48 -15.25 -23.53
C ASP A 550 38.29 -14.46 -22.49
N ASP A 551 37.90 -13.23 -22.17
CA ASP A 551 38.59 -12.36 -21.21
C ASP A 551 38.21 -12.63 -19.75
N TYR A 552 37.18 -13.45 -19.52
CA TYR A 552 36.65 -13.71 -18.17
C TYR A 552 37.00 -15.12 -17.69
N GLU A 553 37.18 -15.27 -16.37
CA GLU A 553 37.34 -16.56 -15.69
C GLU A 553 36.32 -16.71 -14.57
N TYR A 554 35.84 -17.94 -14.34
CA TYR A 554 34.96 -18.27 -13.23
C TYR A 554 35.78 -18.57 -11.99
N VAL A 555 35.38 -17.99 -10.86
CA VAL A 555 36.02 -18.23 -9.56
C VAL A 555 34.94 -18.67 -8.58
N SER A 556 34.90 -19.97 -8.29
CA SER A 556 33.95 -20.54 -7.33
C SER A 556 34.03 -19.83 -5.98
N GLY A 557 32.87 -19.36 -5.50
CA GLY A 557 32.73 -18.64 -4.24
C GLY A 557 33.24 -17.18 -4.27
N LEU A 558 33.49 -16.62 -5.46
CA LEU A 558 33.73 -15.18 -5.60
C LEU A 558 32.46 -14.39 -5.29
N GLY A 559 31.37 -14.70 -5.99
CA GLY A 559 30.03 -14.15 -5.75
C GLY A 559 29.07 -15.22 -5.20
N HIS A 560 27.78 -14.99 -5.41
CA HIS A 560 26.69 -15.88 -4.99
C HIS A 560 26.39 -16.96 -6.05
N LEU A 561 26.58 -16.62 -7.33
CA LEU A 561 26.08 -17.41 -8.45
C LEU A 561 27.09 -18.47 -8.94
N ASP A 562 26.56 -19.53 -9.53
CA ASP A 562 27.31 -20.63 -10.10
C ASP A 562 27.94 -20.30 -11.47
N VAL A 563 28.50 -21.30 -12.15
CA VAL A 563 29.19 -21.11 -13.43
C VAL A 563 28.24 -20.71 -14.57
N CYS A 564 26.94 -20.99 -14.47
CA CYS A 564 25.94 -20.56 -15.43
C CYS A 564 25.27 -19.24 -15.02
N ASN A 565 25.74 -18.61 -13.94
CA ASN A 565 25.21 -17.39 -13.36
C ASN A 565 23.79 -17.56 -12.77
N GLY A 566 23.52 -18.74 -12.18
CA GLY A 566 22.32 -19.01 -11.40
C GLY A 566 22.64 -19.66 -10.06
N HIS A 567 21.60 -20.04 -9.32
CA HIS A 567 21.72 -20.85 -8.12
C HIS A 567 20.40 -21.56 -7.80
N PHE A 568 20.45 -22.50 -6.86
CA PHE A 568 19.25 -23.07 -6.25
C PHE A 568 18.98 -22.37 -4.92
N GLY A 569 17.79 -21.82 -4.75
CA GLY A 569 17.40 -21.08 -3.56
C GLY A 569 15.91 -20.71 -3.60
N PRO A 570 15.35 -20.23 -2.47
CA PRO A 570 13.99 -19.71 -2.41
C PRO A 570 13.84 -18.46 -3.28
N THR A 571 12.66 -18.28 -3.85
CA THR A 571 12.26 -17.06 -4.55
C THR A 571 10.88 -16.61 -4.05
N PRO A 572 10.42 -15.38 -4.36
CA PRO A 572 9.06 -14.96 -4.04
C PRO A 572 7.98 -15.92 -4.55
N ASP A 573 8.20 -16.52 -5.73
CA ASP A 573 7.24 -17.42 -6.38
C ASP A 573 7.40 -18.91 -5.99
N PHE A 574 8.58 -19.27 -5.48
CA PHE A 574 8.94 -20.63 -5.09
C PHE A 574 9.63 -20.61 -3.71
N PRO A 575 8.88 -20.46 -2.60
CA PRO A 575 9.47 -20.36 -1.25
C PRO A 575 10.27 -21.60 -0.82
N GLN A 576 9.94 -22.78 -1.37
CA GLN A 576 10.69 -24.03 -1.15
C GLN A 576 11.95 -24.15 -2.02
N GLY A 577 12.12 -23.22 -2.95
CA GLY A 577 13.27 -23.08 -3.82
C GLY A 577 13.17 -23.79 -5.16
N ILE A 578 13.80 -23.17 -6.14
CA ILE A 578 13.98 -23.66 -7.51
C ILE A 578 15.36 -23.24 -7.99
N TYR A 579 15.94 -23.94 -8.97
CA TYR A 579 17.08 -23.39 -9.68
C TYR A 579 16.62 -22.20 -10.53
N HIS A 580 17.35 -21.10 -10.47
CA HIS A 580 17.04 -19.90 -11.23
C HIS A 580 18.29 -19.06 -11.51
N TYR A 581 18.22 -18.28 -12.58
CA TYR A 581 19.27 -17.34 -12.98
C TYR A 581 19.00 -15.95 -12.42
N HIS A 582 20.02 -15.10 -12.41
CA HIS A 582 19.90 -13.69 -12.03
C HIS A 582 20.48 -12.75 -13.08
N SER A 583 19.84 -11.59 -13.24
CA SER A 583 20.55 -10.43 -13.77
C SER A 583 21.57 -9.91 -12.76
N THR A 584 22.70 -9.36 -13.22
CA THR A 584 23.81 -9.01 -12.31
C THR A 584 24.41 -7.64 -12.62
N ILE A 585 24.68 -6.85 -11.57
CA ILE A 585 25.36 -5.54 -11.67
C ILE A 585 26.85 -5.72 -11.39
N GLU A 586 27.17 -6.29 -10.23
CA GLU A 586 28.53 -6.50 -9.78
C GLU A 586 28.89 -7.98 -9.63
N ASN A 587 30.19 -8.25 -9.66
CA ASN A 587 30.74 -9.51 -9.17
C ASN A 587 31.13 -9.40 -7.68
N GLY A 588 31.59 -10.51 -7.11
CA GLY A 588 32.01 -10.60 -5.71
C GLY A 588 33.11 -9.65 -5.22
N ILE A 589 33.82 -8.96 -6.13
CA ILE A 589 34.86 -7.97 -5.80
C ILE A 589 34.46 -6.53 -6.16
N GLY A 590 33.20 -6.30 -6.54
CA GLY A 590 32.68 -4.98 -6.90
C GLY A 590 33.10 -4.50 -8.29
N GLU A 591 33.55 -5.40 -9.16
CA GLU A 591 33.74 -5.12 -10.59
C GLU A 591 32.46 -5.49 -11.37
N MET A 592 32.46 -5.35 -12.69
CA MET A 592 31.28 -5.65 -13.52
C MET A 592 30.81 -7.10 -13.35
N GLY A 593 29.50 -7.28 -13.17
CA GLY A 593 28.82 -8.57 -13.01
C GLY A 593 28.65 -9.34 -14.32
N PHE A 594 29.68 -9.48 -15.14
CA PHE A 594 29.62 -10.40 -16.30
C PHE A 594 29.16 -11.80 -15.85
N PRO A 595 28.30 -12.55 -16.58
CA PRO A 595 27.82 -12.33 -17.95
C PRO A 595 26.51 -11.53 -18.03
N TYR A 596 26.12 -10.84 -16.95
CA TYR A 596 24.91 -10.03 -16.83
C TYR A 596 23.60 -10.80 -16.78
N PHE A 597 23.42 -11.87 -17.57
CA PHE A 597 22.31 -12.84 -17.48
C PHE A 597 22.86 -14.26 -17.30
N LEU A 598 22.70 -15.17 -18.26
CA LEU A 598 23.29 -16.52 -18.25
C LEU A 598 24.36 -16.68 -19.34
N ILE A 599 25.24 -17.66 -19.16
CA ILE A 599 26.27 -18.04 -20.16
C ILE A 599 26.22 -19.53 -20.52
N CYS A 600 25.55 -20.34 -19.70
CA CYS A 600 25.24 -21.73 -19.97
C CYS A 600 23.89 -22.09 -19.37
N TYR A 601 23.34 -23.22 -19.82
CA TYR A 601 22.06 -23.74 -19.35
C TYR A 601 22.29 -24.85 -18.33
N HIS A 602 21.83 -24.62 -17.10
CA HIS A 602 21.84 -25.60 -16.03
C HIS A 602 20.87 -26.76 -16.30
N GLY A 603 19.77 -26.50 -17.00
CA GLY A 603 18.80 -27.51 -17.39
C GLY A 603 19.04 -28.08 -18.79
N GLU A 604 18.39 -29.21 -19.05
CA GLU A 604 18.33 -29.80 -20.38
C GLU A 604 17.49 -28.92 -21.31
N ILE A 605 18.06 -28.48 -22.42
CA ILE A 605 17.29 -27.89 -23.51
C ILE A 605 16.73 -29.05 -24.35
N PRO A 606 15.41 -29.18 -24.53
CA PRO A 606 14.83 -30.21 -25.39
C PRO A 606 15.44 -30.12 -26.79
N ASP A 607 15.80 -31.28 -27.36
CA ASP A 607 16.26 -31.38 -28.76
C ASP A 607 15.11 -31.08 -29.73
N GLY A 608 14.66 -29.82 -29.76
CA GLY A 608 13.75 -29.26 -30.74
C GLY A 608 14.47 -29.01 -32.03
N GLY A 609 15.02 -30.06 -32.65
CA GLY A 609 15.67 -29.98 -33.94
C GLY A 609 16.87 -29.06 -33.95
N ASP A 610 18.05 -29.64 -33.74
CA ASP A 610 19.26 -29.18 -34.40
C ASP A 610 19.06 -29.29 -35.94
N ASP A 611 18.19 -28.46 -36.52
CA ASP A 611 18.65 -27.72 -37.68
C ASP A 611 19.34 -26.50 -37.07
N GLY A 612 20.66 -26.54 -36.84
CA GLY A 612 21.61 -26.81 -37.91
C GLY A 612 21.30 -26.03 -39.21
N ASN A 613 20.32 -25.14 -39.21
CA ASN A 613 20.00 -24.20 -40.25
C ASN A 613 20.57 -22.86 -39.77
N PRO A 614 21.85 -22.57 -40.08
CA PRO A 614 22.46 -21.28 -39.81
C PRO A 614 21.77 -20.12 -40.56
N CYS A 615 20.62 -20.37 -41.20
CA CYS A 615 19.78 -19.39 -41.87
C CYS A 615 18.39 -19.23 -41.20
N ALA A 616 18.05 -19.90 -40.09
CA ALA A 616 16.82 -19.63 -39.34
C ALA A 616 16.96 -18.30 -38.59
N GLY A 617 16.05 -17.34 -38.83
CA GLY A 617 16.05 -16.01 -38.20
C GLY A 617 16.44 -14.82 -39.10
N TYR A 618 16.89 -15.03 -40.34
CA TYR A 618 17.32 -13.93 -41.20
C TYR A 618 16.31 -13.60 -42.31
N GLY A 619 15.80 -12.36 -42.32
CA GLY A 619 15.12 -11.79 -43.49
C GLY A 619 16.05 -11.67 -44.71
N GLU A 620 15.51 -11.78 -45.93
CA GLU A 620 16.24 -12.05 -47.18
C GLU A 620 17.19 -10.94 -47.73
N THR A 621 17.78 -10.06 -46.92
CA THR A 621 18.70 -9.03 -47.44
C THR A 621 20.00 -8.91 -46.64
N TRP A 622 21.03 -9.58 -47.15
CA TRP A 622 22.42 -9.37 -46.74
C TRP A 622 22.95 -8.07 -47.36
N GLY A 623 22.97 -6.99 -46.56
CA GLY A 623 23.56 -5.70 -46.93
C GLY A 623 25.10 -5.69 -46.89
N PRO A 624 25.76 -4.66 -47.44
CA PRO A 624 27.21 -4.54 -47.37
C PRO A 624 27.67 -4.26 -45.93
N GLY A 625 28.45 -5.18 -45.34
CA GLY A 625 28.99 -5.05 -43.98
C GLY A 625 28.94 -6.33 -43.16
N ILE A 626 28.09 -7.27 -43.55
CA ILE A 626 28.03 -8.62 -42.99
C ILE A 626 29.14 -9.45 -43.64
N GLY A 627 29.88 -10.20 -42.82
CA GLY A 627 30.79 -11.24 -43.30
C GLY A 627 30.06 -12.21 -44.25
N PRO A 628 30.78 -13.02 -45.05
CA PRO A 628 30.14 -13.96 -45.95
C PRO A 628 29.20 -14.88 -45.15
N PRO A 629 28.04 -15.27 -45.72
CA PRO A 629 27.11 -16.15 -45.03
C PRO A 629 27.81 -17.49 -44.68
N PRO A 630 27.36 -18.19 -43.62
CA PRO A 630 27.79 -19.54 -43.33
C PRO A 630 27.70 -20.46 -44.57
N ASP A 631 28.65 -21.39 -44.71
CA ASP A 631 28.71 -22.32 -45.84
C ASP A 631 27.39 -23.08 -45.99
N GLY A 632 26.57 -22.71 -46.99
CA GLY A 632 25.27 -23.34 -47.24
C GLY A 632 24.09 -22.38 -47.49
N CYS A 633 24.16 -21.12 -47.01
CA CYS A 633 23.06 -20.14 -47.17
C CYS A 633 23.16 -19.29 -48.46
N GLY A 634 24.06 -19.63 -49.41
CA GLY A 634 24.44 -18.78 -50.54
C GLY A 634 23.67 -18.96 -51.85
N GLY A 635 22.38 -19.32 -51.85
CA GLY A 635 21.64 -19.42 -53.12
C GLY A 635 20.19 -19.89 -53.06
N GLY A 636 19.25 -18.93 -53.04
CA GLY A 636 17.84 -19.13 -53.36
C GLY A 636 17.40 -18.10 -54.41
N GLY A 637 16.78 -18.54 -55.51
CA GLY A 637 16.52 -17.73 -56.71
C GLY A 637 15.32 -16.77 -56.62
N GLN A 638 15.34 -15.75 -57.49
CA GLN A 638 14.27 -14.76 -57.69
C GLN A 638 12.86 -15.39 -57.79
N GLY A 639 12.05 -15.25 -56.74
CA GLY A 639 10.62 -15.53 -56.72
C GLY A 639 9.81 -14.23 -56.77
N GLN A 640 8.80 -14.17 -57.65
CA GLN A 640 8.00 -12.98 -57.96
C GLN A 640 7.24 -12.41 -56.75
N GLN A 641 7.23 -11.07 -56.65
CA GLN A 641 6.22 -10.30 -55.92
C GLN A 641 4.81 -10.78 -56.29
N SER A 642 4.06 -11.27 -55.31
CA SER A 642 2.61 -11.32 -55.36
C SER A 642 2.08 -10.32 -54.32
N ALA A 643 1.60 -9.17 -54.82
CA ALA A 643 0.73 -8.32 -54.05
C ALA A 643 -0.61 -9.04 -53.91
N ASP A 644 -0.91 -9.57 -52.73
CA ASP A 644 -2.27 -9.76 -52.26
C ASP A 644 -2.27 -9.80 -50.73
N THR A 645 -2.58 -8.64 -50.14
CA THR A 645 -3.06 -8.55 -48.76
C THR A 645 -4.38 -9.30 -48.66
N SER A 646 -4.36 -10.49 -48.06
CA SER A 646 -5.58 -11.14 -47.60
C SER A 646 -5.72 -10.90 -46.10
N VAL A 647 -6.69 -10.06 -45.75
CA VAL A 647 -7.21 -9.93 -44.39
C VAL A 647 -7.84 -11.27 -44.03
N LEU A 648 -7.30 -11.96 -43.03
CA LEU A 648 -7.96 -13.12 -42.44
C LEU A 648 -9.10 -12.60 -41.55
N GLU A 649 -10.34 -12.68 -42.03
CA GLU A 649 -11.52 -12.57 -41.18
C GLU A 649 -11.52 -13.75 -40.20
N GLN A 650 -11.30 -13.47 -38.93
CA GLN A 650 -11.44 -14.42 -37.84
C GLN A 650 -12.95 -14.65 -37.59
N GLU A 651 -13.45 -15.85 -37.87
CA GLU A 651 -14.83 -16.21 -37.51
C GLU A 651 -14.95 -16.31 -35.98
N PHE A 652 -15.56 -15.31 -35.36
CA PHE A 652 -16.03 -15.40 -33.97
C PHE A 652 -17.19 -16.40 -33.87
N VAL A 653 -16.98 -17.51 -33.17
CA VAL A 653 -18.06 -18.41 -32.75
C VAL A 653 -18.74 -17.80 -31.51
N PHE A 654 -19.76 -16.97 -31.72
CA PHE A 654 -20.62 -16.48 -30.64
C PHE A 654 -21.58 -17.60 -30.19
N ASP A 655 -21.55 -18.00 -28.91
CA ASP A 655 -22.54 -18.91 -28.34
C ASP A 655 -23.87 -18.17 -28.05
N TRP A 656 -24.87 -18.44 -28.89
CA TRP A 656 -26.20 -17.82 -28.82
C TRP A 656 -27.07 -18.35 -27.67
N THR A 657 -26.68 -19.42 -26.98
CA THR A 657 -27.55 -20.10 -26.01
C THR A 657 -27.85 -19.23 -24.79
N ASN A 658 -26.86 -18.48 -24.28
CA ASN A 658 -27.03 -17.59 -23.12
C ASN A 658 -27.94 -16.39 -23.43
N LEU A 659 -27.89 -15.87 -24.66
CA LEU A 659 -28.73 -14.74 -25.07
C LEU A 659 -30.20 -15.15 -25.25
N VAL A 660 -30.45 -16.38 -25.67
CA VAL A 660 -31.80 -16.96 -25.78
C VAL A 660 -32.40 -17.23 -24.39
N ILE A 661 -31.59 -17.69 -23.43
CA ILE A 661 -32.05 -17.91 -22.05
C ILE A 661 -32.41 -16.58 -21.37
N LEU A 662 -31.58 -15.55 -21.51
CA LEU A 662 -31.84 -14.22 -20.93
C LEU A 662 -33.07 -13.54 -21.54
N THR A 663 -33.30 -13.70 -22.85
CA THR A 663 -34.51 -13.17 -23.51
C THR A 663 -35.78 -13.92 -23.13
N ILE A 664 -35.71 -15.24 -22.91
CA ILE A 664 -36.85 -16.03 -22.41
C ILE A 664 -37.18 -15.62 -20.96
N LEU A 665 -36.18 -15.44 -20.11
CA LEU A 665 -36.37 -15.02 -18.71
C LEU A 665 -36.95 -13.60 -18.61
N SER A 666 -36.52 -12.66 -19.47
CA SER A 666 -37.07 -11.30 -19.47
C SER A 666 -38.53 -11.25 -19.94
N VAL A 667 -38.90 -12.08 -20.93
CA VAL A 667 -40.29 -12.19 -21.41
C VAL A 667 -41.20 -12.86 -20.38
N ILE A 668 -40.70 -13.82 -19.61
CA ILE A 668 -41.42 -14.43 -18.49
C ILE A 668 -41.60 -13.41 -17.35
N GLY A 669 -40.55 -12.66 -16.99
CA GLY A 669 -40.61 -11.60 -15.99
C GLY A 669 -41.62 -10.49 -16.36
N LEU A 670 -41.63 -10.03 -17.61
CA LEU A 670 -42.57 -9.03 -18.11
C LEU A 670 -44.03 -9.53 -18.14
N ARG A 671 -44.26 -10.84 -18.38
CA ARG A 671 -45.60 -11.44 -18.27
C ARG A 671 -46.09 -11.58 -16.84
N LEU A 672 -45.20 -11.84 -15.89
CA LEU A 672 -45.55 -11.93 -14.46
C LEU A 672 -45.86 -10.56 -13.86
N ILE A 673 -45.18 -9.50 -14.31
CA ILE A 673 -45.46 -8.11 -13.91
C ILE A 673 -46.81 -7.63 -14.48
N ARG A 674 -47.15 -8.02 -15.73
CA ARG A 674 -48.42 -7.61 -16.35
C ARG A 674 -49.65 -8.27 -15.71
N ASN A 675 -49.52 -9.45 -15.13
CA ASN A 675 -50.63 -10.14 -14.44
C ASN A 675 -50.84 -9.67 -12.99
N ARG A 676 -50.03 -8.74 -12.46
CA ARG A 676 -50.26 -8.11 -11.13
C ARG A 676 -51.03 -6.78 -11.21
N TYR A 677 -51.34 -6.30 -12.41
CA TYR A 677 -52.00 -5.00 -12.64
C TYR A 677 -53.30 -5.08 -13.48
N ASP A 678 -53.92 -6.27 -13.58
CA ASP A 678 -55.28 -6.47 -14.09
C ASP A 678 -56.18 -7.17 -13.06
#